data_AF-A0A0K3B7D5-F1
#
_entry.id   AF-A0A0K3B7D5-F1
#
_cell.length_a   1.000
_cell.length_b   1.000
_cell.length_c   1.000
_cell.angle_alpha   90.00
_cell.angle_beta   90.00
_cell.angle_gamma   90.00
#
_symmetry.space_group_name_H-M   'P 1'
#
loop_
_entity.id
_entity.type
_entity.pdbx_description
1 polymer ?
#
loop_
_entity_poly.entity_id
_entity_poly.type
_entity_poly.pdbx_seq_one_letter_code
_entity_poly.pdbx_strand_id
1 'polypeptide(L)'
;MNRLAALVVLAATVIGALVGFAVPTFHGSTTYRSSTTVVFTAVQLEPRPPTASVARHVSQRMSSWAKVAASGAVAGEARLRGGETITAHEISGTQSLLIELNSPDKDGLADRATAVANTVVAVVTRMETGRVSGMVSANGSEPVSMSRAWAVWGAVLGAVIGAMAGWLGCALRRPGRWAAALAGGGESRTVGARAFAASVDEELRAIGAGVRTRRGKVAIGVVFFAIAGYAATGSVWPPFAAVLVAGYLAKRDPRWIAGAVLALGASVLPPKLELVKLGPVTPTVLEAAVLIGLIAVWRRPGKSIFLWPLVAVTAVVALGCAHGITSGGEFSEVADSMRALLLVPLGFLIVYRVFAGKLPQLVAIVTVSAAVASAIELLAAVMDWQRLLVDERSSVITGDDTSEVSRLSAPVLPLWAPLLILLASGAFPTRPRRRLLLLALPGLAHEALSFNRSTWAPLLGCVIVVAVARFGSRGLVKRLLAAAALGAFALGLASAGALGGTGEALAGRVTSVFSGEALGEDSLADRGRENTAALNTLLEHPVTGVGVGVPYGGEIISYDAVHDRTVVDARPWIHNQYLRMWLWFGAAGLLAVGLLMVRVAAAVVHSWRRGAPGTVVVVALGLGMACLALQSVFQTTLIDRPSLTAVALVLAMLALAVSWRPPADRLEDLGEPPLSARRIMTT
;
A
#
# COMPACT_ATOMS: atom_id res chain seq x y z
N MET A 1 14.25 -27.96 6.98
CA MET A 1 13.26 -27.68 8.04
C MET A 1 13.10 -28.95 8.86
N ASN A 2 13.03 -28.90 10.20
CA ASN A 2 12.85 -30.12 11.00
C ASN A 2 11.48 -30.73 10.65
N ARG A 3 11.39 -32.06 10.46
CA ARG A 3 10.13 -32.77 10.07
C ARG A 3 8.94 -32.34 10.93
N LEU A 4 9.15 -32.15 12.23
CA LEU A 4 8.15 -31.65 13.17
C LEU A 4 7.58 -30.26 12.82
N ALA A 5 8.42 -29.32 12.37
CA ALA A 5 7.96 -27.98 12.00
C ALA A 5 7.12 -28.02 10.72
N ALA A 6 7.45 -28.91 9.78
CA ALA A 6 6.63 -29.13 8.59
C ALA A 6 5.26 -29.70 8.98
N LEU A 7 5.23 -30.68 9.89
CA LEU A 7 3.98 -31.26 10.42
C LEU A 7 3.12 -30.22 11.15
N VAL A 8 3.71 -29.34 11.97
CA VAL A 8 2.96 -28.29 12.68
C VAL A 8 2.35 -27.29 11.70
N VAL A 9 3.11 -26.86 10.69
CA VAL A 9 2.59 -25.95 9.66
C VAL A 9 1.46 -26.63 8.90
N LEU A 10 1.67 -27.87 8.44
CA LEU A 10 0.66 -28.64 7.70
C LEU A 10 -0.61 -28.84 8.53
N ALA A 11 -0.48 -29.23 9.80
CA ALA A 11 -1.62 -29.40 10.71
C ALA A 11 -2.36 -28.08 10.91
N ALA A 12 -1.65 -26.96 11.12
CA ALA A 12 -2.27 -25.65 11.26
C ALA A 12 -2.96 -25.20 9.96
N THR A 13 -2.38 -25.49 8.79
CA THR A 13 -3.01 -25.27 7.48
C THR A 13 -4.31 -26.07 7.34
N VAL A 14 -4.30 -27.36 7.67
CA VAL A 14 -5.48 -28.22 7.59
C VAL A 14 -6.55 -27.76 8.57
N ILE A 15 -6.20 -27.49 9.83
CA ILE A 15 -7.14 -26.98 10.84
C ILE A 15 -7.72 -25.63 10.39
N GLY A 16 -6.87 -24.73 9.91
CA GLY A 16 -7.30 -23.44 9.37
C GLY A 16 -8.25 -23.60 8.20
N ALA A 17 -7.98 -24.53 7.27
CA ALA A 17 -8.86 -24.83 6.15
C ALA A 17 -10.21 -25.39 6.62
N LEU A 18 -10.21 -26.31 7.58
CA LEU A 18 -11.42 -26.90 8.15
C LEU A 18 -12.27 -25.84 8.86
N VAL A 19 -11.66 -24.98 9.68
CA VAL A 19 -12.36 -23.88 10.36
C VAL A 19 -12.89 -22.86 9.34
N GLY A 20 -12.06 -22.48 8.37
CA GLY A 20 -12.43 -21.56 7.31
C GLY A 20 -13.53 -22.09 6.40
N PHE A 21 -13.59 -23.40 6.18
CA PHE A 21 -14.70 -24.07 5.50
C PHE A 21 -15.96 -24.11 6.38
N ALA A 22 -15.79 -24.49 7.65
CA ALA A 22 -16.87 -24.68 8.61
C ALA A 22 -17.65 -23.39 8.90
N VAL A 23 -16.97 -22.26 9.08
CA VAL A 23 -17.61 -20.98 9.47
C VAL A 23 -18.69 -20.56 8.47
N PRO A 24 -18.43 -20.45 7.14
CA PRO A 24 -19.46 -20.19 6.14
C PRO A 24 -20.55 -21.27 6.08
N THR A 25 -20.22 -22.55 6.29
CA THR A 25 -21.21 -23.65 6.19
C THR A 25 -22.16 -23.75 7.39
N PHE A 26 -21.71 -23.38 8.60
CA PHE A 26 -22.54 -23.48 9.81
C PHE A 26 -23.27 -22.19 10.16
N HIS A 27 -22.76 -21.03 9.74
CA HIS A 27 -23.37 -19.72 10.04
C HIS A 27 -24.06 -19.08 8.83
N GLY A 28 -23.85 -19.59 7.61
CA GLY A 28 -24.55 -19.11 6.42
C GLY A 28 -25.81 -19.94 6.17
N SER A 29 -26.99 -19.30 6.18
CA SER A 29 -28.13 -19.83 5.43
C SER A 29 -27.67 -20.11 4.00
N THR A 30 -27.92 -21.30 3.45
CA THR A 30 -27.58 -21.65 2.06
C THR A 30 -28.21 -20.64 1.11
N THR A 31 -27.45 -19.61 0.70
CA THR A 31 -27.89 -18.64 -0.29
C THR A 31 -27.51 -19.15 -1.68
N TYR A 32 -28.48 -19.18 -2.57
CA TYR A 32 -28.33 -19.42 -4.00
C TYR A 32 -28.42 -18.10 -4.74
N ARG A 33 -27.66 -17.98 -5.83
CA ARG A 33 -27.65 -16.81 -6.69
C ARG A 33 -28.03 -17.20 -8.11
N SER A 34 -28.92 -16.42 -8.72
CA SER A 34 -29.21 -16.48 -10.15
C SER A 34 -29.10 -15.08 -10.73
N SER A 35 -28.43 -14.93 -11.86
CA SER A 35 -28.26 -13.64 -12.53
C SER A 35 -29.09 -13.55 -13.81
N THR A 36 -29.54 -12.35 -14.16
CA THR A 36 -30.38 -12.04 -15.33
C THR A 36 -29.92 -10.71 -15.91
N THR A 37 -29.85 -10.58 -17.23
CA THR A 37 -29.45 -9.31 -17.87
C THR A 37 -30.65 -8.60 -18.45
N VAL A 38 -30.75 -7.30 -18.16
CA VAL A 38 -31.78 -6.40 -18.68
C VAL A 38 -31.11 -5.33 -19.54
N VAL A 39 -31.61 -5.06 -20.73
CA VAL A 39 -31.17 -3.95 -21.59
C VAL A 39 -32.27 -2.89 -21.62
N PHE A 40 -31.90 -1.64 -21.39
CA PHE A 40 -32.75 -0.47 -21.53
C PHE A 40 -32.45 0.26 -22.84
N THR A 41 -33.50 0.75 -23.48
CA THR A 41 -33.44 1.59 -24.67
C THR A 41 -34.37 2.79 -24.45
N ALA A 42 -34.03 3.93 -25.03
CA ALA A 42 -34.93 5.07 -24.94
C ALA A 42 -36.13 4.89 -25.88
N VAL A 43 -37.32 5.26 -25.41
CA VAL A 43 -38.54 5.26 -26.22
C VAL A 43 -38.66 6.59 -26.93
N GLN A 44 -38.71 6.53 -28.24
CA GLN A 44 -38.85 7.69 -29.10
C GLN A 44 -40.34 8.11 -29.15
N LEU A 45 -40.68 9.19 -28.45
CA LEU A 45 -42.06 9.70 -28.37
C LEU A 45 -42.45 10.61 -29.57
N GLU A 46 -41.51 11.01 -30.43
CA GLU A 46 -41.73 11.85 -31.63
C GLU A 46 -40.98 11.31 -32.87
N PRO A 47 -41.51 11.48 -34.10
CA PRO A 47 -40.93 10.97 -35.34
C PRO A 47 -39.77 11.85 -35.86
N ARG A 48 -38.69 11.96 -35.08
CA ARG A 48 -37.42 12.60 -35.47
C ARG A 48 -36.29 11.59 -35.31
N PRO A 49 -35.15 11.68 -36.02
CA PRO A 49 -34.04 10.75 -35.81
C PRO A 49 -33.53 10.84 -34.35
N PRO A 50 -33.15 9.71 -33.72
CA PRO A 50 -32.66 9.70 -32.34
C PRO A 50 -31.41 10.57 -32.22
N THR A 51 -31.48 11.62 -31.41
CA THR A 51 -30.33 12.48 -31.11
C THR A 51 -29.44 11.82 -30.05
N ALA A 52 -28.13 12.07 -30.09
CA ALA A 52 -27.15 11.56 -29.12
C ALA A 52 -27.53 11.86 -27.64
N SER A 53 -28.31 12.92 -27.40
CA SER A 53 -28.82 13.29 -26.07
C SER A 53 -29.71 12.22 -25.41
N VAL A 54 -30.30 11.32 -26.18
CA VAL A 54 -31.26 10.33 -25.70
C VAL A 54 -30.58 9.06 -25.17
N ALA A 55 -29.52 8.59 -25.85
CA ALA A 55 -28.66 7.52 -25.32
C ALA A 55 -27.88 7.97 -24.08
N ARG A 56 -27.52 9.27 -24.03
CA ARG A 56 -26.92 9.94 -22.86
C ARG A 56 -27.84 9.91 -21.63
N HIS A 57 -29.15 10.11 -21.81
CA HIS A 57 -30.13 10.04 -20.71
C HIS A 57 -30.16 8.64 -20.08
N VAL A 58 -30.18 7.57 -20.88
CA VAL A 58 -30.18 6.19 -20.38
C VAL A 58 -28.87 5.89 -19.64
N SER A 59 -27.72 6.20 -20.25
CA SER A 59 -26.40 5.94 -19.64
C SER A 59 -26.20 6.68 -18.32
N GLN A 60 -26.59 7.96 -18.23
CA GLN A 60 -26.46 8.74 -16.98
C GLN A 60 -27.36 8.20 -15.85
N ARG A 61 -28.46 7.53 -16.20
CA ARG A 61 -29.44 7.04 -15.25
C ARG A 61 -29.23 5.59 -14.82
N MET A 62 -28.37 4.81 -15.51
CA MET A 62 -28.09 3.41 -15.19
C MET A 62 -27.72 3.18 -13.72
N SER A 63 -26.76 3.94 -13.20
CA SER A 63 -26.35 3.84 -11.79
C SER A 63 -27.48 4.14 -10.81
N SER A 64 -28.38 5.07 -11.15
CA SER A 64 -29.58 5.36 -10.37
C SER A 64 -30.59 4.21 -10.46
N TRP A 65 -30.77 3.63 -11.65
CA TRP A 65 -31.66 2.49 -11.86
C TRP A 65 -31.16 1.22 -11.21
N ALA A 66 -29.85 0.99 -11.09
CA ALA A 66 -29.28 -0.08 -10.28
C ALA A 66 -29.64 0.08 -8.79
N LYS A 67 -29.58 1.30 -8.25
CA LYS A 67 -30.05 1.59 -6.87
C LYS A 67 -31.55 1.36 -6.73
N VAL A 68 -32.34 1.73 -7.73
CA VAL A 68 -33.80 1.47 -7.76
C VAL A 68 -34.09 -0.03 -7.83
N ALA A 69 -33.34 -0.79 -8.63
CA ALA A 69 -33.46 -2.24 -8.75
C ALA A 69 -33.23 -2.96 -7.41
N ALA A 70 -32.29 -2.48 -6.60
CA ALA A 70 -32.03 -2.99 -5.25
C ALA A 70 -32.92 -2.36 -4.15
N SER A 71 -33.90 -1.52 -4.50
CA SER A 71 -34.71 -0.79 -3.53
C SER A 71 -35.89 -1.59 -2.98
N GLY A 72 -36.43 -1.15 -1.84
CA GLY A 72 -37.64 -1.71 -1.25
C GLY A 72 -38.88 -1.63 -2.16
N ALA A 73 -38.91 -0.67 -3.11
CA ALA A 73 -40.01 -0.54 -4.06
C ALA A 73 -40.07 -1.73 -5.03
N VAL A 74 -38.92 -2.10 -5.61
CA VAL A 74 -38.81 -3.28 -6.48
C VAL A 74 -39.01 -4.55 -5.66
N ALA A 75 -38.45 -4.63 -4.46
CA ALA A 75 -38.63 -5.79 -3.58
C ALA A 75 -40.12 -6.05 -3.25
N GLY A 76 -40.90 -5.00 -3.00
CA GLY A 76 -42.33 -5.09 -2.73
C GLY A 76 -43.15 -5.53 -3.95
N GLU A 77 -42.88 -4.95 -5.13
CA GLU A 77 -43.62 -5.27 -6.36
C GLU A 77 -43.24 -6.66 -6.91
N ALA A 78 -41.98 -7.06 -6.76
CA ALA A 78 -41.49 -8.39 -7.12
C ALA A 78 -41.93 -9.49 -6.13
N ARG A 79 -42.53 -9.11 -5.00
CA ARG A 79 -42.99 -10.02 -3.93
C ARG A 79 -41.89 -10.95 -3.44
N LEU A 80 -40.72 -10.38 -3.11
CA LEU A 80 -39.59 -11.15 -2.59
C LEU A 80 -39.99 -11.99 -1.38
N ARG A 81 -39.53 -13.24 -1.35
CA ARG A 81 -39.73 -14.14 -0.21
C ARG A 81 -38.82 -13.73 0.95
N GLY A 82 -39.15 -14.20 2.16
CA GLY A 82 -38.34 -13.95 3.34
C GLY A 82 -36.90 -14.43 3.15
N GLY A 83 -35.94 -13.50 3.26
CA GLY A 83 -34.51 -13.78 3.06
C GLY A 83 -34.00 -13.63 1.63
N GLU A 84 -34.86 -13.27 0.66
CA GLU A 84 -34.42 -12.93 -0.69
C GLU A 84 -33.90 -11.49 -0.76
N THR A 85 -32.82 -11.28 -1.52
CA THR A 85 -32.25 -9.95 -1.78
C THR A 85 -31.92 -9.78 -3.25
N ILE A 86 -32.09 -8.56 -3.75
CA ILE A 86 -31.76 -8.20 -5.12
C ILE A 86 -30.47 -7.37 -5.09
N THR A 87 -29.49 -7.78 -5.89
CA THR A 87 -28.36 -6.94 -6.26
C THR A 87 -28.47 -6.59 -7.74
N ALA A 88 -28.06 -5.37 -8.09
CA ALA A 88 -28.09 -4.91 -9.46
C ALA A 88 -26.79 -4.20 -9.77
N HIS A 89 -26.19 -4.58 -10.89
CA HIS A 89 -24.93 -4.06 -11.37
C HIS A 89 -25.14 -3.53 -12.78
N GLU A 90 -24.65 -2.33 -13.05
CA GLU A 90 -24.56 -1.86 -14.43
C GLU A 90 -23.57 -2.75 -15.19
N ILE A 91 -23.95 -3.20 -16.39
CA ILE A 91 -23.02 -3.84 -17.32
C ILE A 91 -22.45 -2.72 -18.18
N SER A 92 -21.24 -2.32 -17.84
CA SER A 92 -20.62 -1.16 -18.42
C SER A 92 -20.45 -1.20 -19.94
N GLY A 93 -20.51 -0.02 -20.55
CA GLY A 93 -20.44 0.15 -22.01
C GLY A 93 -21.69 -0.33 -22.75
N THR A 94 -22.68 -0.85 -22.01
CA THR A 94 -23.97 -1.26 -22.54
C THR A 94 -25.07 -0.54 -21.78
N GLN A 95 -26.24 -0.36 -22.40
CA GLN A 95 -27.41 0.17 -21.70
C GLN A 95 -28.07 -0.95 -20.88
N SER A 96 -27.29 -1.74 -20.13
CA SER A 96 -27.78 -2.97 -19.49
C SER A 96 -27.49 -3.03 -18.00
N LEU A 97 -28.36 -3.72 -17.25
CA LEU A 97 -28.18 -4.08 -15.85
C LEU A 97 -28.10 -5.62 -15.72
N LEU A 98 -27.12 -6.11 -14.97
CA LEU A 98 -27.08 -7.45 -14.42
C LEU A 98 -27.84 -7.44 -13.09
N ILE A 99 -29.00 -8.10 -13.07
CA ILE A 99 -29.82 -8.28 -11.89
C ILE A 99 -29.51 -9.66 -11.31
N GLU A 100 -29.06 -9.70 -10.07
CA GLU A 100 -28.83 -10.93 -9.33
C GLU A 100 -29.88 -11.07 -8.23
N LEU A 101 -30.57 -12.20 -8.23
CA LEU A 101 -31.47 -12.59 -7.15
C LEU A 101 -30.75 -13.60 -6.25
N ASN A 102 -30.59 -13.22 -4.98
CA ASN A 102 -30.04 -14.08 -3.94
C ASN A 102 -31.21 -14.63 -3.12
N SER A 103 -31.29 -15.95 -2.95
CA SER A 103 -32.41 -16.60 -2.24
C SER A 103 -31.92 -17.77 -1.39
N PRO A 104 -32.51 -18.02 -0.21
CA PRO A 104 -32.25 -19.26 0.53
C PRO A 104 -32.80 -20.51 -0.19
N ASP A 105 -33.68 -20.32 -1.17
CA ASP A 105 -34.37 -21.37 -1.92
C ASP A 105 -33.83 -21.46 -3.37
N LYS A 106 -33.37 -22.65 -3.75
CA LYS A 106 -32.86 -22.94 -5.10
C LYS A 106 -33.99 -23.09 -6.11
N ASP A 107 -35.12 -23.64 -5.68
CA ASP A 107 -36.12 -24.17 -6.60
C ASP A 107 -36.82 -23.04 -7.34
N GLY A 108 -36.78 -23.04 -8.66
CA GLY A 108 -37.35 -21.98 -9.50
C GLY A 108 -36.66 -20.62 -9.38
N LEU A 109 -35.43 -20.56 -8.84
CA LEU A 109 -34.73 -19.28 -8.65
C LEU A 109 -34.40 -18.56 -9.97
N ALA A 110 -34.08 -19.30 -11.04
CA ALA A 110 -33.82 -18.73 -12.36
C ALA A 110 -35.05 -18.00 -12.92
N ASP A 111 -36.23 -18.64 -12.82
CA ASP A 111 -37.49 -18.04 -13.25
C ASP A 111 -37.85 -16.82 -12.41
N ARG A 112 -37.62 -16.89 -11.09
CA ARG A 112 -37.81 -15.75 -10.19
C ARG A 112 -36.85 -14.60 -10.49
N ALA A 113 -35.58 -14.87 -10.78
CA ALA A 113 -34.62 -13.84 -11.16
C ALA A 113 -35.07 -13.13 -12.44
N THR A 114 -35.57 -13.90 -13.42
CA THR A 114 -36.18 -13.36 -14.64
C THR A 114 -37.43 -12.52 -14.35
N ALA A 115 -38.30 -12.97 -13.44
CA ALA A 115 -39.47 -12.21 -13.03
C ALA A 115 -39.10 -10.90 -12.33
N VAL A 116 -38.13 -10.93 -11.41
CA VAL A 116 -37.58 -9.74 -10.74
C VAL A 116 -37.01 -8.76 -11.76
N ALA A 117 -36.25 -9.24 -12.74
CA ALA A 117 -35.71 -8.41 -13.81
C ALA A 117 -36.81 -7.72 -14.62
N ASN A 118 -37.91 -8.42 -14.93
CA ASN A 118 -39.09 -7.82 -15.55
C ASN A 118 -39.77 -6.78 -14.65
N THR A 119 -39.81 -6.99 -13.33
CA THR A 119 -40.29 -5.98 -12.38
C THR A 119 -39.39 -4.73 -12.39
N VAL A 120 -38.07 -4.92 -12.41
CA VAL A 120 -37.09 -3.81 -12.52
C VAL A 120 -37.37 -2.99 -13.77
N VAL A 121 -37.57 -3.64 -14.92
CA VAL A 121 -37.97 -2.98 -16.17
C VAL A 121 -39.24 -2.15 -15.98
N ALA A 122 -40.30 -2.75 -15.44
CA ALA A 122 -41.59 -2.08 -15.27
C ALA A 122 -41.52 -0.86 -14.33
N VAL A 123 -40.77 -0.97 -13.22
CA VAL A 123 -40.58 0.12 -12.26
C VAL A 123 -39.78 1.26 -12.88
N VAL A 124 -38.66 0.95 -13.53
CA VAL A 124 -37.80 1.95 -14.17
C VAL A 124 -38.54 2.67 -15.30
N THR A 125 -39.23 1.94 -16.18
CA THR A 125 -40.02 2.53 -17.27
C THR A 125 -41.12 3.45 -16.75
N ARG A 126 -41.78 3.10 -15.63
CA ARG A 126 -42.80 3.93 -14.98
C ARG A 126 -42.21 5.19 -14.36
N MET A 127 -41.08 5.05 -13.67
CA MET A 127 -40.36 6.16 -13.05
C MET A 127 -39.89 7.18 -14.08
N GLU A 128 -39.44 6.72 -15.25
CA GLU A 128 -39.01 7.57 -16.36
C GLU A 128 -40.17 8.03 -17.26
N THR A 129 -41.43 7.87 -16.81
CA THR A 129 -42.66 8.32 -17.52
C THR A 129 -42.76 7.79 -18.96
N GLY A 130 -42.31 6.56 -19.21
CA GLY A 130 -42.35 5.94 -20.53
C GLY A 130 -41.30 6.45 -21.52
N ARG A 131 -40.34 7.29 -21.09
CA ARG A 131 -39.20 7.74 -21.92
C ARG A 131 -38.15 6.65 -22.17
N VAL A 132 -38.25 5.54 -21.45
CA VAL A 132 -37.32 4.42 -21.49
C VAL A 132 -38.09 3.11 -21.47
N SER A 133 -37.70 2.17 -22.32
CA SER A 133 -38.20 0.79 -22.37
C SER A 133 -37.06 -0.14 -21.98
N GLY A 134 -37.36 -1.22 -21.27
CA GLY A 134 -36.38 -2.27 -20.97
C GLY A 134 -36.85 -3.62 -21.50
N MET A 135 -35.90 -4.52 -21.74
CA MET A 135 -36.17 -5.92 -22.04
C MET A 135 -35.13 -6.82 -21.36
N VAL A 136 -35.55 -8.01 -20.93
CA VAL A 136 -34.61 -9.03 -20.47
C VAL A 136 -33.89 -9.60 -21.69
N SER A 137 -32.57 -9.43 -21.76
CA SER A 137 -31.73 -9.95 -22.85
C SER A 137 -31.17 -11.34 -22.57
N ALA A 138 -30.99 -11.69 -21.30
CA ALA A 138 -30.59 -13.02 -20.86
C ALA A 138 -31.41 -13.42 -19.64
N ASN A 139 -32.11 -14.54 -19.72
CA ASN A 139 -32.90 -15.10 -18.62
C ASN A 139 -32.02 -15.52 -17.44
N GLY A 140 -32.67 -15.82 -16.31
CA GLY A 140 -32.04 -16.33 -15.10
C GLY A 140 -31.08 -17.49 -15.37
N SER A 141 -29.83 -17.33 -14.92
CA SER A 141 -28.81 -18.37 -14.97
C SER A 141 -29.15 -19.55 -14.06
N GLU A 142 -28.48 -20.69 -14.25
CA GLU A 142 -28.59 -21.79 -13.30
C GLU A 142 -28.22 -21.32 -11.87
N PRO A 143 -29.02 -21.66 -10.85
CA PRO A 143 -28.76 -21.25 -9.46
C PRO A 143 -27.42 -21.77 -8.95
N VAL A 144 -26.52 -20.85 -8.58
CA VAL A 144 -25.21 -21.16 -8.01
C VAL A 144 -25.29 -21.08 -6.49
N SER A 145 -24.88 -22.16 -5.80
CA SER A 145 -24.76 -22.16 -4.33
C SER A 145 -23.60 -21.24 -3.91
N MET A 146 -23.93 -20.15 -3.23
CA MET A 146 -22.94 -19.23 -2.71
C MET A 146 -22.28 -19.78 -1.46
N SER A 147 -22.98 -20.55 -0.63
CA SER A 147 -22.39 -21.18 0.55
C SER A 147 -21.22 -22.09 0.20
N ARG A 148 -21.28 -22.85 -0.90
CA ARG A 148 -20.17 -23.69 -1.35
C ARG A 148 -18.98 -22.87 -1.83
N ALA A 149 -19.20 -21.85 -2.65
CA ALA A 149 -18.14 -20.97 -3.13
C ALA A 149 -17.45 -20.25 -1.97
N TRP A 150 -18.24 -19.70 -1.04
CA TRP A 150 -17.75 -19.09 0.20
C TRP A 150 -17.03 -20.06 1.12
N ALA A 151 -17.47 -21.32 1.21
CA ALA A 151 -16.80 -22.35 1.99
C ALA A 151 -15.44 -22.72 1.39
N VAL A 152 -15.33 -22.84 0.06
CA VAL A 152 -14.04 -23.08 -0.63
C VAL A 152 -13.11 -21.88 -0.43
N TRP A 153 -13.61 -20.67 -0.63
CA TRP A 153 -12.87 -19.44 -0.41
C TRP A 153 -12.40 -19.33 1.05
N GLY A 154 -13.29 -19.58 2.01
CA GLY A 154 -13.01 -19.59 3.43
C GLY A 154 -11.99 -20.66 3.81
N ALA A 155 -12.06 -21.84 3.19
CA ALA A 155 -11.06 -22.90 3.37
C ALA A 155 -9.67 -22.46 2.88
N VAL A 156 -9.58 -21.80 1.72
CA VAL A 156 -8.29 -21.29 1.20
C VAL A 156 -7.73 -20.21 2.11
N LEU A 157 -8.53 -19.21 2.49
CA LEU A 157 -8.08 -18.15 3.38
C LEU A 157 -7.68 -18.71 4.76
N GLY A 158 -8.49 -19.62 5.29
CA GLY A 158 -8.22 -20.34 6.53
C GLY A 158 -6.93 -21.16 6.46
N ALA A 159 -6.66 -21.82 5.33
CA ALA A 159 -5.41 -22.54 5.09
C ALA A 159 -4.19 -21.61 5.12
N VAL A 160 -4.30 -20.44 4.48
CA VAL A 160 -3.24 -19.42 4.47
C VAL A 160 -2.97 -18.89 5.88
N ILE A 161 -4.02 -18.48 6.60
CA ILE A 161 -3.91 -17.99 7.99
C ILE A 161 -3.33 -19.08 8.90
N GLY A 162 -3.81 -20.33 8.75
CA GLY A 162 -3.31 -21.49 9.46
C GLY A 162 -1.82 -21.74 9.20
N ALA A 163 -1.38 -21.68 7.94
CA ALA A 163 0.03 -21.79 7.57
C ALA A 163 0.89 -20.70 8.21
N MET A 164 0.41 -19.44 8.17
CA MET A 164 1.09 -18.30 8.79
C MET A 164 1.22 -18.46 10.30
N ALA A 165 0.13 -18.85 10.98
CA ALA A 165 0.14 -19.11 12.42
C ALA A 165 1.08 -20.27 12.79
N GLY A 166 1.06 -21.36 12.01
CA GLY A 166 1.96 -22.50 12.17
C GLY A 166 3.43 -22.11 11.98
N TRP A 167 3.74 -21.32 10.94
CA TRP A 167 5.09 -20.80 10.71
C TRP A 167 5.55 -19.88 11.83
N LEU A 168 4.68 -18.98 12.29
CA LEU A 168 4.98 -18.08 13.40
C LEU A 168 5.24 -18.87 14.68
N GLY A 169 4.37 -19.81 15.03
CA GLY A 169 4.55 -20.69 16.20
C GLY A 169 5.86 -21.47 16.14
N CYS A 170 6.20 -22.05 14.98
CA CYS A 170 7.48 -22.73 14.77
C CYS A 170 8.67 -21.78 14.89
N ALA A 171 8.60 -20.61 14.25
CA ALA A 171 9.65 -19.61 14.27
C ALA A 171 9.90 -19.09 15.68
N LEU A 172 8.86 -18.93 16.50
CA LEU A 172 8.94 -18.48 17.89
C LEU A 172 9.46 -19.56 18.85
N ARG A 173 9.12 -20.84 18.65
CA ARG A 173 9.52 -21.94 19.54
C ARG A 173 10.92 -22.49 19.25
N ARG A 174 11.26 -22.68 17.97
CA ARG A 174 12.54 -23.24 17.53
C ARG A 174 13.18 -22.28 16.54
N PRO A 175 13.72 -21.17 17.04
CA PRO A 175 14.27 -20.18 16.15
C PRO A 175 15.50 -20.78 15.47
N GLY A 176 15.48 -20.81 14.13
CA GLY A 176 16.53 -21.45 13.34
C GLY A 176 17.91 -20.81 13.57
N ARG A 177 18.93 -21.30 12.85
CA ARG A 177 20.33 -20.80 12.96
C ARG A 177 20.44 -19.26 12.83
N TRP A 178 19.50 -18.62 12.14
CA TRP A 178 19.45 -17.17 12.00
C TRP A 178 19.28 -16.44 13.34
N ALA A 179 18.61 -17.04 14.32
CA ALA A 179 18.40 -16.40 15.62
C ALA A 179 19.59 -16.58 16.56
N ALA A 180 20.50 -17.51 16.27
CA ALA A 180 21.83 -17.52 16.88
C ALA A 180 22.70 -16.35 16.34
N ALA A 181 22.37 -15.81 15.16
CA ALA A 181 23.01 -14.61 14.62
C ALA A 181 22.44 -13.30 15.18
N LEU A 182 21.33 -13.35 15.95
CA LEU A 182 20.92 -12.20 16.76
C LEU A 182 22.05 -11.89 17.74
N ALA A 183 22.41 -10.62 17.86
CA ALA A 183 23.37 -10.18 18.86
C ALA A 183 22.93 -10.66 20.25
N GLY A 184 23.86 -11.29 20.99
CA GLY A 184 23.61 -11.79 22.35
C GLY A 184 23.20 -10.66 23.29
N GLY A 185 22.35 -10.97 24.26
CA GLY A 185 21.90 -10.05 25.29
C GLY A 185 22.80 -10.14 26.52
N GLY A 186 23.48 -9.04 26.85
CA GLY A 186 24.13 -8.83 28.14
C GLY A 186 23.82 -7.47 28.76
N GLU A 187 23.24 -6.55 27.98
CA GLU A 187 23.09 -5.15 28.36
C GLU A 187 21.63 -4.67 28.25
N SER A 188 21.29 -3.61 28.99
CA SER A 188 19.96 -3.00 28.95
C SER A 188 19.63 -2.50 27.54
N ARG A 189 18.40 -2.74 27.08
CA ARG A 189 17.86 -2.22 25.79
C ARG A 189 18.04 -0.70 25.64
N THR A 190 18.04 0.02 26.76
CA THR A 190 18.25 1.47 26.81
C THR A 190 19.68 1.87 26.46
N VAL A 191 20.67 1.08 26.86
CA VAL A 191 22.09 1.29 26.53
C VAL A 191 22.28 1.05 25.04
N GLY A 192 21.77 -0.05 24.50
CA GLY A 192 21.81 -0.34 23.06
C GLY A 192 21.17 0.76 22.20
N ALA A 193 20.01 1.28 22.60
CA ALA A 193 19.35 2.39 21.90
C ALA A 193 20.17 3.69 21.93
N ARG A 194 20.82 4.01 23.06
CA ARG A 194 21.71 5.19 23.18
C ARG A 194 22.98 5.02 22.34
N ALA A 195 23.60 3.84 22.39
CA ALA A 195 24.78 3.53 21.59
C ALA A 195 24.45 3.66 20.10
N PHE A 196 23.32 3.13 19.66
CA PHE A 196 22.86 3.28 18.28
C PHE A 196 22.60 4.74 17.91
N ALA A 197 21.90 5.49 18.76
CA ALA A 197 21.65 6.92 18.54
C ALA A 197 22.96 7.73 18.45
N ALA A 198 23.97 7.39 19.25
CA ALA A 198 25.29 8.01 19.17
C ALA A 198 26.01 7.69 17.85
N SER A 199 25.91 6.43 17.37
CA SER A 199 26.43 6.05 16.05
C SER A 199 25.73 6.78 14.91
N VAL A 200 24.42 6.95 14.99
CA VAL A 200 23.69 7.73 13.99
C VAL A 200 24.09 9.20 14.04
N ASP A 201 24.25 9.82 15.22
CA ASP A 201 24.67 11.23 15.30
C ASP A 201 26.08 11.46 14.75
N GLU A 202 26.98 10.52 14.98
CA GLU A 202 28.32 10.58 14.38
C GLU A 202 28.26 10.52 12.86
N GLU A 203 27.47 9.60 12.30
CA GLU A 203 27.26 9.52 10.84
C GLU A 203 26.57 10.79 10.30
N LEU A 204 25.61 11.38 11.01
CA LEU A 204 24.99 12.66 10.63
C LEU A 204 26.01 13.80 10.62
N ARG A 205 26.90 13.86 11.61
CA ARG A 205 28.01 14.84 11.63
C ARG A 205 29.01 14.57 10.51
N ALA A 206 29.32 13.31 10.24
CA ALA A 206 30.21 12.89 9.17
C ALA A 206 29.64 13.25 7.79
N ILE A 207 28.33 13.09 7.57
CA ILE A 207 27.63 13.57 6.38
C ILE A 207 27.77 15.10 6.28
N GLY A 208 27.46 15.83 7.35
CA GLY A 208 27.58 17.30 7.38
C GLY A 208 29.00 17.81 7.10
N ALA A 209 30.03 17.17 7.64
CA ALA A 209 31.43 17.47 7.35
C ALA A 209 31.82 17.05 5.93
N GLY A 210 31.36 15.88 5.50
CA GLY A 210 31.60 15.30 4.18
C GLY A 210 31.09 16.19 3.04
N VAL A 211 29.92 16.80 3.21
CA VAL A 211 29.33 17.78 2.30
C VAL A 211 30.27 18.97 2.03
N ARG A 212 31.09 19.37 3.01
CA ARG A 212 32.05 20.48 2.87
C ARG A 212 33.31 20.10 2.09
N THR A 213 33.60 18.81 1.95
CA THR A 213 34.78 18.32 1.20
C THR A 213 34.58 18.48 -0.30
N ARG A 214 35.68 18.46 -1.08
CA ARG A 214 35.61 18.48 -2.57
C ARG A 214 34.74 17.33 -3.11
N ARG A 215 34.89 16.12 -2.56
CA ARG A 215 34.09 14.95 -2.97
C ARG A 215 32.61 15.14 -2.65
N GLY A 216 32.28 15.71 -1.49
CA GLY A 216 30.90 16.02 -1.10
C GLY A 216 30.26 17.07 -2.02
N LYS A 217 30.99 18.14 -2.35
CA LYS A 217 30.53 19.14 -3.31
C LYS A 217 30.27 18.55 -4.70
N VAL A 218 31.13 17.65 -5.18
CA VAL A 218 30.90 16.92 -6.44
C VAL A 218 29.65 16.05 -6.34
N ALA A 219 29.45 15.33 -5.23
CA ALA A 219 28.25 14.51 -5.02
C ALA A 219 26.97 15.36 -5.08
N ILE A 220 26.95 16.50 -4.39
CA ILE A 220 25.84 17.45 -4.41
C ILE A 220 25.64 18.02 -5.80
N GLY A 221 26.73 18.38 -6.50
CA GLY A 221 26.66 18.88 -7.87
C GLY A 221 26.03 17.87 -8.83
N VAL A 222 26.34 16.58 -8.69
CA VAL A 222 25.73 15.50 -9.49
C VAL A 222 24.23 15.34 -9.17
N VAL A 223 23.85 15.37 -7.89
CA VAL A 223 22.43 15.29 -7.48
C VAL A 223 21.65 16.51 -7.96
N PHE A 224 22.21 17.70 -7.79
CA PHE A 224 21.63 18.95 -8.26
C PHE A 224 21.47 18.94 -9.77
N PHE A 225 22.49 18.51 -10.53
CA PHE A 225 22.42 18.37 -11.98
C PHE A 225 21.30 17.42 -12.41
N ALA A 226 21.11 16.29 -11.73
CA ALA A 226 20.02 15.36 -12.01
C ALA A 226 18.65 16.01 -11.78
N ILE A 227 18.41 16.60 -10.61
CA ILE A 227 17.11 17.15 -10.21
C ILE A 227 16.80 18.45 -10.99
N ALA A 228 17.71 19.43 -10.96
CA ALA A 228 17.51 20.71 -11.62
C ALA A 228 17.52 20.56 -13.15
N GLY A 229 18.38 19.69 -13.68
CA GLY A 229 18.39 19.37 -15.11
C GLY A 229 17.08 18.76 -15.57
N TYR A 230 16.52 17.80 -14.81
CA TYR A 230 15.19 17.25 -15.10
C TYR A 230 14.09 18.31 -14.95
N ALA A 231 14.08 19.10 -13.87
CA ALA A 231 13.09 20.15 -13.67
C ALA A 231 13.08 21.16 -14.83
N ALA A 232 14.27 21.61 -15.27
CA ALA A 232 14.42 22.59 -16.33
C ALA A 232 14.05 22.04 -17.72
N THR A 233 14.38 20.78 -18.03
CA THR A 233 14.29 20.25 -19.39
C THR A 233 13.18 19.21 -19.61
N GLY A 234 12.70 18.57 -18.55
CA GLY A 234 11.87 17.35 -18.63
C GLY A 234 12.62 16.12 -19.16
N SER A 235 13.92 16.24 -19.44
CA SER A 235 14.73 15.21 -20.07
C SER A 235 15.20 14.16 -19.06
N VAL A 236 15.19 12.89 -19.45
CA VAL A 236 15.72 11.78 -18.64
C VAL A 236 17.25 11.71 -18.61
N TRP A 237 17.92 12.44 -19.50
CA TRP A 237 19.38 12.40 -19.65
C TRP A 237 20.16 12.86 -18.41
N PRO A 238 19.81 13.97 -17.71
CA PRO A 238 20.53 14.38 -16.51
C PRO A 238 20.47 13.35 -15.37
N PRO A 239 19.29 12.80 -14.99
CA PRO A 239 19.22 11.67 -14.07
C PRO A 239 20.01 10.44 -14.54
N PHE A 240 19.93 10.09 -15.83
CA PHE A 240 20.64 8.93 -16.37
C PHE A 240 22.16 9.11 -16.31
N ALA A 241 22.68 10.28 -16.67
CA ALA A 241 24.10 10.60 -16.56
C ALA A 241 24.60 10.50 -15.11
N ALA A 242 23.80 10.95 -14.13
CA ALA A 242 24.12 10.78 -12.71
C ALA A 242 24.22 9.30 -12.31
N VAL A 243 23.33 8.43 -12.83
CA VAL A 243 23.41 6.98 -12.63
C VAL A 243 24.69 6.39 -13.24
N LEU A 244 25.07 6.81 -14.44
CA LEU A 244 26.30 6.32 -15.08
C LEU A 244 27.55 6.74 -14.29
N VAL A 245 27.59 7.98 -13.78
CA VAL A 245 28.66 8.45 -12.89
C VAL A 245 28.67 7.62 -11.60
N ALA A 246 27.51 7.40 -10.98
CA ALA A 246 27.40 6.57 -9.79
C ALA A 246 27.85 5.12 -10.04
N GLY A 247 27.53 4.55 -11.20
CA GLY A 247 27.95 3.22 -11.64
C GLY A 247 29.46 3.11 -11.88
N TYR A 248 30.06 4.13 -12.49
CA TYR A 248 31.52 4.21 -12.64
C TYR A 248 32.22 4.25 -11.27
N LEU A 249 31.72 5.07 -10.35
CA LEU A 249 32.25 5.18 -8.99
C LEU A 249 31.97 3.93 -8.15
N ALA A 250 30.91 3.18 -8.46
CA ALA A 250 30.54 1.94 -7.76
C ALA A 250 31.60 0.84 -7.84
N LYS A 251 32.47 0.87 -8.86
CA LYS A 251 33.65 -0.01 -8.95
C LYS A 251 34.57 0.12 -7.74
N ARG A 252 34.69 1.33 -7.18
CA ARG A 252 35.50 1.62 -5.97
C ARG A 252 34.66 1.59 -4.71
N ASP A 253 33.45 2.15 -4.78
CA ASP A 253 32.56 2.26 -3.64
C ASP A 253 31.09 2.09 -4.07
N PRO A 254 30.48 0.91 -3.88
CA PRO A 254 29.12 0.64 -4.36
C PRO A 254 28.03 1.41 -3.58
N ARG A 255 28.41 2.20 -2.57
CA ARG A 255 27.48 3.15 -1.95
C ARG A 255 26.96 4.20 -2.93
N TRP A 256 27.73 4.56 -3.95
CA TRP A 256 27.28 5.49 -4.99
C TRP A 256 26.06 4.96 -5.74
N ILE A 257 26.11 3.71 -6.22
CA ILE A 257 24.98 3.13 -6.95
C ILE A 257 23.79 2.81 -6.04
N ALA A 258 24.03 2.40 -4.80
CA ALA A 258 22.94 2.27 -3.83
C ALA A 258 22.25 3.62 -3.57
N GLY A 259 23.03 4.70 -3.42
CA GLY A 259 22.49 6.06 -3.31
C GLY A 259 21.67 6.48 -4.52
N ALA A 260 22.10 6.13 -5.74
CA ALA A 260 21.34 6.38 -6.96
C ALA A 260 20.02 5.59 -7.01
N VAL A 261 20.02 4.30 -6.63
CA VAL A 261 18.81 3.48 -6.53
C VAL A 261 17.83 4.09 -5.52
N LEU A 262 18.31 4.54 -4.35
CA LEU A 262 17.48 5.19 -3.34
C LEU A 262 16.94 6.53 -3.81
N ALA A 263 17.75 7.34 -4.50
CA ALA A 263 17.31 8.61 -5.06
C ALA A 263 16.22 8.38 -6.12
N LEU A 264 16.41 7.45 -7.05
CA LEU A 264 15.42 7.24 -8.12
C LEU A 264 14.17 6.51 -7.65
N GLY A 265 14.30 5.65 -6.64
CA GLY A 265 13.20 4.86 -6.14
C GLY A 265 12.42 5.52 -5.01
N ALA A 266 12.96 6.52 -4.30
CA ALA A 266 12.29 7.16 -3.16
C ALA A 266 12.74 8.61 -2.92
N SER A 267 12.82 9.44 -3.97
CA SER A 267 13.08 10.88 -3.87
C SER A 267 12.18 11.71 -4.82
N VAL A 268 12.55 12.98 -5.03
CA VAL A 268 11.85 13.99 -5.85
C VAL A 268 11.68 13.61 -7.33
N LEU A 269 12.56 12.74 -7.86
CA LEU A 269 12.50 12.40 -9.28
C LEU A 269 11.33 11.44 -9.55
N PRO A 270 10.60 11.62 -10.67
CA PRO A 270 9.56 10.69 -11.05
C PRO A 270 10.08 9.26 -11.19
N PRO A 271 9.32 8.24 -10.75
CA PRO A 271 9.77 6.85 -10.81
C PRO A 271 9.81 6.28 -12.25
N LYS A 272 9.06 6.88 -13.18
CA LYS A 272 8.96 6.48 -14.60
C LYS A 272 9.78 7.41 -15.51
N LEU A 273 11.09 7.54 -15.24
CA LEU A 273 12.01 8.17 -16.18
C LEU A 273 12.36 7.17 -17.28
N GLU A 274 11.57 7.19 -18.35
CA GLU A 274 11.65 6.30 -19.50
C GLU A 274 12.85 6.61 -20.42
N LEU A 275 13.67 5.61 -20.75
CA LEU A 275 14.87 5.79 -21.58
C LEU A 275 14.55 5.76 -23.08
N VAL A 276 14.41 4.56 -23.64
CA VAL A 276 14.12 4.33 -25.07
C VAL A 276 13.14 3.17 -25.14
N LYS A 277 12.06 3.33 -25.91
CA LYS A 277 11.05 2.29 -26.10
C LYS A 277 11.67 1.10 -26.84
N LEU A 278 11.71 -0.07 -26.21
CA LEU A 278 12.19 -1.33 -26.77
C LEU A 278 10.97 -2.26 -26.99
N GLY A 279 10.30 -2.10 -28.14
CA GLY A 279 9.04 -2.81 -28.42
C GLY A 279 7.92 -2.37 -27.47
N PRO A 280 7.24 -3.31 -26.75
CA PRO A 280 6.20 -2.97 -25.80
C PRO A 280 6.72 -2.53 -24.42
N VAL A 281 8.04 -2.56 -24.19
CA VAL A 281 8.65 -2.23 -22.88
C VAL A 281 9.56 -1.02 -23.00
N THR A 282 9.38 -0.05 -22.12
CA THR A 282 10.32 1.07 -21.97
C THR A 282 11.12 0.93 -20.67
N PRO A 283 12.43 0.61 -20.74
CA PRO A 283 13.28 0.56 -19.57
C PRO A 283 13.37 1.92 -18.88
N THR A 284 13.47 1.90 -17.55
CA THR A 284 13.59 3.14 -16.76
C THR A 284 15.02 3.38 -16.27
N VAL A 285 15.33 4.64 -15.94
CA VAL A 285 16.60 5.02 -15.30
C VAL A 285 16.82 4.26 -13.98
N LEU A 286 15.74 4.00 -13.22
CA LEU A 286 15.79 3.18 -12.00
C LEU A 286 16.19 1.73 -12.29
N GLU A 287 15.64 1.12 -13.34
CA GLU A 287 15.98 -0.25 -13.75
C GLU A 287 17.45 -0.37 -14.16
N ALA A 288 17.98 0.64 -14.87
CA ALA A 288 19.40 0.70 -15.18
C ALA A 288 20.26 0.80 -13.91
N ALA A 289 19.86 1.62 -12.94
CA ALA A 289 20.55 1.74 -11.66
C ALA A 289 20.54 0.43 -10.85
N VAL A 290 19.41 -0.29 -10.86
CA VAL A 290 19.27 -1.61 -10.22
C VAL A 290 20.21 -2.62 -10.88
N LEU A 291 20.24 -2.69 -12.22
CA LEU A 291 21.12 -3.61 -12.94
C LEU A 291 22.60 -3.36 -12.62
N ILE A 292 23.05 -2.10 -12.69
CA ILE A 292 24.43 -1.72 -12.33
C ILE A 292 24.70 -2.05 -10.85
N GLY A 293 23.72 -1.81 -9.98
CA GLY A 293 23.80 -2.13 -8.55
C GLY A 293 24.01 -3.62 -8.30
N LEU A 294 23.24 -4.48 -8.98
CA LEU A 294 23.38 -5.93 -8.90
C LEU A 294 24.76 -6.40 -9.35
N ILE A 295 25.28 -5.87 -10.45
CA ILE A 295 26.64 -6.16 -10.92
C ILE A 295 27.67 -5.74 -9.86
N ALA A 296 27.53 -4.54 -9.28
CA ALA A 296 28.45 -4.02 -8.27
C ALA A 296 28.45 -4.83 -6.96
N VAL A 297 27.33 -5.48 -6.61
CA VAL A 297 27.21 -6.30 -5.40
C VAL A 297 27.24 -7.81 -5.63
N TRP A 298 27.35 -8.27 -6.89
CA TRP A 298 27.19 -9.69 -7.24
C TRP A 298 28.15 -10.61 -6.46
N ARG A 299 29.42 -10.20 -6.37
CA ARG A 299 30.48 -10.94 -5.66
C ARG A 299 30.46 -10.76 -4.14
N ARG A 300 29.60 -9.90 -3.59
CA ARG A 300 29.54 -9.66 -2.14
C ARG A 300 28.67 -10.71 -1.47
N PRO A 301 29.24 -11.59 -0.63
CA PRO A 301 28.43 -12.54 0.12
C PRO A 301 27.56 -11.80 1.14
N GLY A 302 26.35 -12.30 1.37
CA GLY A 302 25.45 -11.77 2.39
C GLY A 302 24.35 -12.76 2.70
N LYS A 303 24.37 -13.32 3.91
CA LYS A 303 23.30 -14.20 4.39
C LYS A 303 22.30 -13.36 5.17
N SER A 304 21.11 -13.13 4.60
CA SER A 304 20.02 -12.46 5.28
C SER A 304 18.92 -13.41 5.69
N ILE A 305 18.23 -13.07 6.78
CA ILE A 305 17.03 -13.77 7.26
C ILE A 305 15.84 -13.66 6.29
N PHE A 306 15.84 -12.64 5.41
CA PHE A 306 14.78 -12.39 4.43
C PHE A 306 15.06 -12.96 3.04
N LEU A 307 16.25 -13.55 2.81
CA LEU A 307 16.61 -14.03 1.47
C LEU A 307 15.63 -15.07 0.93
N TRP A 308 15.28 -16.09 1.72
CA TRP A 308 14.34 -17.13 1.29
C TRP A 308 12.90 -16.63 1.09
N PRO A 309 12.32 -15.81 1.99
CA PRO A 309 11.05 -15.14 1.72
C PRO A 309 11.05 -14.33 0.42
N LEU A 310 12.13 -13.59 0.14
CA LEU A 310 12.24 -12.79 -1.09
C LEU A 310 12.38 -13.66 -2.34
N VAL A 311 13.05 -14.81 -2.25
CA VAL A 311 13.08 -15.81 -3.32
C VAL A 311 11.66 -16.37 -3.57
N ALA A 312 10.89 -16.65 -2.52
CA ALA A 312 9.50 -17.11 -2.66
C ALA A 312 8.63 -16.04 -3.32
N VAL A 313 8.75 -14.77 -2.91
CA VAL A 313 8.06 -13.64 -3.58
C VAL A 313 8.45 -13.56 -5.05
N THR A 314 9.74 -13.65 -5.37
CA THR A 314 10.23 -13.61 -6.76
C THR A 314 9.64 -14.73 -7.61
N ALA A 315 9.60 -15.95 -7.07
CA ALA A 315 9.04 -17.11 -7.76
C ALA A 315 7.53 -16.94 -8.01
N VAL A 316 6.79 -16.47 -7.00
CA VAL A 316 5.35 -16.24 -7.13
C VAL A 316 5.04 -15.10 -8.11
N VAL A 317 5.82 -14.01 -8.11
CA VAL A 317 5.70 -12.95 -9.11
C VAL A 317 5.90 -13.50 -10.52
N ALA A 318 6.95 -14.29 -10.74
CA ALA A 318 7.21 -14.92 -12.04
C ALA A 318 6.05 -15.84 -12.48
N LEU A 319 5.53 -16.66 -11.56
CA LEU A 319 4.39 -17.55 -11.85
C LEU A 319 3.10 -16.79 -12.15
N GLY A 320 2.78 -15.74 -11.39
CA GLY A 320 1.59 -14.92 -11.65
C GLY A 320 1.68 -14.10 -12.92
N CYS A 321 2.87 -13.64 -13.30
CA CYS A 321 3.11 -13.00 -14.60
C CYS A 321 2.97 -13.99 -15.74
N ALA A 322 3.53 -15.20 -15.61
CA ALA A 322 3.35 -16.26 -16.60
C ALA A 322 1.87 -16.64 -16.75
N HIS A 323 1.15 -16.78 -15.63
CA HIS A 323 -0.28 -17.05 -15.62
C HIS A 323 -1.06 -15.92 -16.31
N GLY A 324 -0.76 -14.65 -15.97
CA GLY A 324 -1.36 -13.48 -16.59
C GLY A 324 -1.21 -13.47 -18.12
N ILE A 325 -0.01 -13.73 -18.64
CA ILE A 325 0.25 -13.84 -20.09
C ILE A 325 -0.60 -14.94 -20.72
N THR A 326 -0.68 -16.12 -20.08
CA THR A 326 -1.47 -17.24 -20.61
C THR A 326 -2.99 -17.04 -20.52
N SER A 327 -3.44 -16.17 -19.62
CA SER A 327 -4.86 -15.86 -19.37
C SER A 327 -5.34 -14.62 -20.14
N GLY A 328 -4.54 -14.07 -21.05
CA GLY A 328 -4.92 -12.92 -21.89
C GLY A 328 -4.65 -11.55 -21.28
N GLY A 329 -3.83 -11.47 -20.22
CA GLY A 329 -3.40 -10.19 -19.66
C GLY A 329 -2.51 -9.39 -20.62
N GLU A 330 -2.61 -8.06 -20.57
CA GLU A 330 -1.84 -7.22 -21.48
C GLU A 330 -0.34 -7.31 -21.16
N PHE A 331 0.48 -7.64 -22.15
CA PHE A 331 1.92 -7.85 -21.95
C PHE A 331 2.62 -6.61 -21.35
N SER A 332 2.20 -5.41 -21.76
CA SER A 332 2.77 -4.15 -21.27
C SER A 332 2.53 -3.99 -19.75
N GLU A 333 1.31 -4.27 -19.28
CA GLU A 333 0.92 -4.22 -17.87
C GLU A 333 1.58 -5.32 -17.05
N VAL A 334 1.65 -6.55 -17.58
CA VAL A 334 2.36 -7.66 -16.95
C VAL A 334 3.83 -7.32 -16.77
N ALA A 335 4.48 -6.78 -17.81
CA ALA A 335 5.88 -6.39 -17.77
C ALA A 335 6.12 -5.21 -16.81
N ASP A 336 5.26 -4.18 -16.77
CA ASP A 336 5.40 -3.07 -15.80
C ASP A 336 5.24 -3.56 -14.36
N SER A 337 4.24 -4.40 -14.10
CA SER A 337 3.96 -4.98 -12.78
C SER A 337 5.10 -5.90 -12.31
N MET A 338 5.61 -6.77 -13.19
CA MET A 338 6.75 -7.64 -12.90
C MET A 338 7.98 -6.81 -12.50
N ARG A 339 8.32 -5.80 -13.31
CA ARG A 339 9.49 -4.93 -13.06
C ARG A 339 9.35 -4.17 -11.75
N ALA A 340 8.17 -3.62 -11.46
CA ALA A 340 7.89 -2.94 -10.20
C ALA A 340 8.05 -3.89 -9.01
N LEU A 341 7.39 -5.05 -9.02
CA LEU A 341 7.42 -6.02 -7.91
C LEU A 341 8.81 -6.60 -7.65
N LEU A 342 9.62 -6.79 -8.69
CA LEU A 342 11.01 -7.22 -8.56
C LEU A 342 11.92 -6.17 -7.91
N LEU A 343 11.51 -4.90 -7.80
CA LEU A 343 12.28 -3.90 -7.06
C LEU A 343 12.43 -4.28 -5.58
N VAL A 344 11.47 -4.97 -4.98
CA VAL A 344 11.57 -5.39 -3.57
C VAL A 344 12.76 -6.33 -3.35
N PRO A 345 12.84 -7.52 -3.99
CA PRO A 345 13.98 -8.42 -3.80
C PRO A 345 15.30 -7.83 -4.32
N LEU A 346 15.30 -7.15 -5.47
CA LEU A 346 16.53 -6.65 -6.09
C LEU A 346 17.09 -5.43 -5.34
N GLY A 347 16.23 -4.46 -5.02
CA GLY A 347 16.60 -3.29 -4.22
C GLY A 347 17.08 -3.69 -2.82
N PHE A 348 16.39 -4.66 -2.19
CA PHE A 348 16.83 -5.23 -0.91
C PHE A 348 18.25 -5.79 -1.00
N LEU A 349 18.55 -6.60 -2.01
CA LEU A 349 19.87 -7.23 -2.18
C LEU A 349 20.99 -6.20 -2.34
N ILE A 350 20.74 -5.16 -3.15
CA ILE A 350 21.69 -4.07 -3.37
C ILE A 350 21.97 -3.35 -2.04
N VAL A 351 20.93 -2.82 -1.39
CA VAL A 351 21.08 -2.03 -0.16
C VAL A 351 21.70 -2.87 0.96
N TYR A 352 21.19 -4.08 1.20
CA TYR A 352 21.68 -4.95 2.25
C TYR A 352 23.17 -5.30 2.07
N ARG A 353 23.62 -5.64 0.86
CA ARG A 353 25.03 -6.01 0.60
C ARG A 353 25.97 -4.81 0.61
N VAL A 354 25.51 -3.63 0.20
CA VAL A 354 26.32 -2.40 0.25
C VAL A 354 26.54 -1.95 1.69
N PHE A 355 25.50 -2.02 2.51
CA PHE A 355 25.51 -1.52 3.89
C PHE A 355 25.66 -2.63 4.94
N ALA A 356 26.17 -3.81 4.55
CA ALA A 356 26.50 -4.88 5.48
C ALA A 356 27.42 -4.36 6.61
N GLY A 357 26.96 -4.48 7.86
CA GLY A 357 27.67 -3.97 9.05
C GLY A 357 27.61 -2.44 9.26
N LYS A 358 26.94 -1.68 8.38
CA LYS A 358 26.91 -0.21 8.38
C LYS A 358 25.50 0.35 8.57
N LEU A 359 24.74 -0.24 9.50
CA LEU A 359 23.35 0.17 9.77
C LEU A 359 23.22 1.66 10.15
N PRO A 360 24.01 2.23 11.08
CA PRO A 360 23.85 3.64 11.46
C PRO A 360 24.05 4.59 10.27
N GLN A 361 25.00 4.27 9.39
CA GLN A 361 25.26 5.01 8.15
C GLN A 361 24.07 4.95 7.20
N LEU A 362 23.49 3.76 6.98
CA LEU A 362 22.30 3.61 6.14
C LEU A 362 21.13 4.45 6.70
N VAL A 363 20.84 4.35 7.99
CA VAL A 363 19.76 5.11 8.64
C VAL A 363 19.97 6.61 8.51
N ALA A 364 21.20 7.09 8.73
CA ALA A 364 21.54 8.49 8.59
C ALA A 364 21.36 9.00 7.15
N ILE A 365 21.86 8.26 6.16
CA ILE A 365 21.70 8.60 4.73
C ILE A 365 20.22 8.67 4.37
N VAL A 366 19.45 7.63 4.68
CA VAL A 366 18.03 7.55 4.31
C VAL A 366 17.23 8.67 4.95
N THR A 367 17.48 8.97 6.23
CA THR A 367 16.74 10.02 6.95
C THR A 367 17.08 11.41 6.39
N VAL A 368 18.35 11.69 6.12
CA VAL A 368 18.77 12.96 5.51
C VAL A 368 18.23 13.08 4.09
N SER A 369 18.35 12.04 3.28
CA SER A 369 17.84 12.02 1.91
C SER A 369 16.33 12.22 1.86
N ALA A 370 15.56 11.57 2.75
CA ALA A 370 14.12 11.76 2.82
C ALA A 370 13.75 13.21 3.22
N ALA A 371 14.41 13.76 4.25
CA ALA A 371 14.20 15.14 4.69
C ALA A 371 14.51 16.15 3.57
N VAL A 372 15.61 15.96 2.84
CA VAL A 372 15.99 16.81 1.71
C VAL A 372 15.01 16.67 0.55
N ALA A 373 14.61 15.44 0.19
CA ALA A 373 13.65 15.20 -0.88
C ALA A 373 12.31 15.89 -0.59
N SER A 374 11.76 15.70 0.61
CA SER A 374 10.52 16.37 1.00
C SER A 374 10.65 17.88 1.09
N ALA A 375 11.79 18.42 1.54
CA ALA A 375 12.00 19.86 1.52
C ALA A 375 12.01 20.41 0.08
N ILE A 376 12.62 19.69 -0.87
CA ILE A 376 12.62 20.07 -2.29
C ILE A 376 11.21 19.99 -2.88
N GLU A 377 10.43 18.96 -2.55
CA GLU A 377 9.06 18.81 -3.05
C GLU A 377 8.12 19.86 -2.47
N LEU A 378 8.22 20.15 -1.17
CA LEU A 378 7.49 21.24 -0.52
C LEU A 378 7.85 22.58 -1.17
N LEU A 379 9.13 22.82 -1.48
CA LEU A 379 9.55 24.01 -2.21
C LEU A 379 9.03 24.02 -3.65
N ALA A 380 9.07 22.89 -4.35
CA ALA A 380 8.55 22.75 -5.70
C ALA A 380 7.04 23.02 -5.74
N ALA A 381 6.29 22.59 -4.72
CA ALA A 381 4.86 22.88 -4.56
C ALA A 381 4.60 24.38 -4.40
N VAL A 382 5.40 25.05 -3.56
CA VAL A 382 5.30 26.51 -3.36
C VAL A 382 5.68 27.29 -4.62
N MET A 383 6.67 26.81 -5.38
CA MET A 383 7.17 27.46 -6.59
C MET A 383 6.42 27.06 -7.87
N ASP A 384 5.37 26.25 -7.77
CA ASP A 384 4.61 25.64 -8.89
C ASP A 384 5.51 24.95 -9.94
N TRP A 385 6.54 24.23 -9.49
CA TRP A 385 7.40 23.42 -10.34
C TRP A 385 6.75 22.08 -10.67
N GLN A 386 5.68 22.14 -11.46
CA GLN A 386 4.79 21.02 -11.78
C GLN A 386 5.53 19.74 -12.22
N ARG A 387 6.66 19.86 -12.93
CA ARG A 387 7.45 18.70 -13.41
C ARG A 387 8.06 17.85 -12.29
N LEU A 388 8.31 18.42 -11.12
CA LEU A 388 8.82 17.70 -9.94
C LEU A 388 7.70 17.19 -9.04
N LEU A 389 6.47 17.62 -9.29
CA LEU A 389 5.30 17.15 -8.58
C LEU A 389 4.73 15.98 -9.37
N VAL A 390 4.46 14.87 -8.71
CA VAL A 390 3.74 13.77 -9.35
C VAL A 390 2.35 14.29 -9.70
N ASP A 391 1.93 14.08 -10.95
CA ASP A 391 0.82 14.73 -11.64
C ASP A 391 -0.57 14.27 -11.13
N GLU A 392 -0.78 14.32 -9.81
CA GLU A 392 -2.08 14.12 -9.16
C GLU A 392 -2.62 15.49 -8.72
N ARG A 393 -2.92 16.36 -9.69
CA ARG A 393 -3.90 17.45 -9.47
C ARG A 393 -5.31 16.84 -9.35
N SER A 394 -5.52 16.01 -8.35
CA SER A 394 -6.85 15.57 -7.96
C SER A 394 -7.43 16.61 -7.00
N SER A 395 -8.62 17.12 -7.29
CA SER A 395 -9.40 17.89 -6.32
C SER A 395 -9.56 17.08 -5.02
N VAL A 396 -9.47 17.76 -3.88
CA VAL A 396 -9.72 17.13 -2.57
C VAL A 396 -11.22 17.23 -2.30
N ILE A 397 -11.93 16.12 -2.54
CA ILE A 397 -13.34 15.97 -2.16
C ILE A 397 -13.43 15.69 -0.66
N THR A 398 -14.07 16.58 0.09
CA THR A 398 -14.34 16.44 1.52
C THR A 398 -15.82 16.69 1.77
N GLY A 399 -16.58 15.64 2.05
CA GLY A 399 -18.05 15.73 2.00
C GLY A 399 -18.51 16.08 0.59
N ASP A 400 -19.38 17.08 0.45
CA ASP A 400 -19.89 17.59 -0.84
C ASP A 400 -18.97 18.67 -1.46
N ASP A 401 -17.97 19.16 -0.72
CA ASP A 401 -17.07 20.22 -1.19
C ASP A 401 -15.86 19.65 -1.94
N THR A 402 -15.63 20.19 -3.14
CA THR A 402 -14.40 19.96 -3.91
C THR A 402 -13.47 21.15 -3.75
N SER A 403 -12.37 20.96 -3.02
CA SER A 403 -11.34 21.98 -2.89
C SER A 403 -10.24 21.76 -3.94
N GLU A 404 -9.90 22.81 -4.69
CA GLU A 404 -8.82 22.81 -5.69
C GLU A 404 -7.44 22.93 -4.99
N VAL A 405 -7.14 22.00 -4.09
CA VAL A 405 -5.83 21.94 -3.42
C VAL A 405 -5.05 20.75 -3.97
N SER A 406 -3.80 21.01 -4.38
CA SER A 406 -2.90 19.98 -4.89
C SER A 406 -2.50 19.03 -3.76
N ARG A 407 -2.81 17.75 -3.91
CA ARG A 407 -2.35 16.71 -2.99
C ARG A 407 -0.87 16.44 -3.22
N LEU A 408 -0.07 16.44 -2.16
CA LEU A 408 1.34 16.05 -2.26
C LEU A 408 1.47 14.52 -2.11
N SER A 409 1.50 13.84 -3.25
CA SER A 409 1.65 12.38 -3.38
C SER A 409 3.04 12.04 -3.93
N ALA A 410 4.10 12.50 -3.25
CA ALA A 410 5.44 12.36 -3.78
C ALA A 410 6.08 11.00 -3.46
N PRO A 411 7.07 10.54 -4.25
CA PRO A 411 7.66 9.20 -4.11
C PRO A 411 8.32 8.92 -2.76
N VAL A 412 8.71 9.96 -2.01
CA VAL A 412 9.30 9.80 -0.68
C VAL A 412 8.26 9.55 0.43
N LEU A 413 6.97 9.83 0.17
CA LEU A 413 5.91 9.74 1.19
C LEU A 413 5.85 8.36 1.89
N PRO A 414 5.91 7.21 1.18
CA PRO A 414 5.88 5.89 1.82
C PRO A 414 7.06 5.63 2.78
N LEU A 415 8.18 6.37 2.67
CA LEU A 415 9.29 6.25 3.61
C LEU A 415 9.05 6.97 4.94
N TRP A 416 8.15 7.94 5.00
CA TRP A 416 8.00 8.76 6.21
C TRP A 416 7.38 8.00 7.36
N ALA A 417 6.41 7.12 7.12
CA ALA A 417 5.84 6.29 8.17
C ALA A 417 6.91 5.50 8.98
N PRO A 418 7.76 4.65 8.37
CA PRO A 418 8.80 3.94 9.11
C PRO A 418 9.87 4.88 9.72
N LEU A 419 10.20 5.99 9.05
CA LEU A 419 11.20 6.95 9.56
C LEU A 419 10.69 7.73 10.77
N LEU A 420 9.45 8.23 10.76
CA LEU A 420 8.85 8.95 11.88
C LEU A 420 8.69 8.05 13.11
N ILE A 421 8.33 6.78 12.91
CA ILE A 421 8.32 5.76 13.97
C ILE A 421 9.74 5.57 14.54
N LEU A 422 10.76 5.48 13.69
CA LEU A 422 12.17 5.36 14.12
C LEU A 422 12.64 6.61 14.89
N LEU A 423 12.31 7.81 14.41
CA LEU A 423 12.64 9.08 15.07
C LEU A 423 11.96 9.19 16.45
N ALA A 424 10.74 8.68 16.59
CA ALA A 424 10.00 8.64 17.85
C ALA A 424 10.53 7.57 18.83
N SER A 425 11.14 6.48 18.33
CA SER A 425 11.54 5.30 19.11
C SER A 425 12.56 5.52 20.21
N GLY A 426 13.34 6.60 20.12
CA GLY A 426 14.46 6.85 21.03
C GLY A 426 15.77 6.18 20.63
N ALA A 427 15.76 5.41 19.52
CA ALA A 427 16.97 4.96 18.84
C ALA A 427 17.51 6.01 17.83
N PHE A 428 17.19 7.28 18.04
CA PHE A 428 17.67 8.39 17.22
C PHE A 428 18.20 9.52 18.12
N PRO A 429 19.26 10.26 17.72
CA PRO A 429 19.78 11.34 18.53
C PRO A 429 18.75 12.43 18.78
N THR A 430 18.48 12.69 20.06
CA THR A 430 17.52 13.72 20.50
C THR A 430 18.17 15.06 20.81
N ARG A 431 19.52 15.12 20.83
CA ARG A 431 20.30 16.33 21.05
C ARG A 431 21.37 16.48 19.96
N PRO A 432 21.59 17.70 19.44
CA PRO A 432 20.78 18.90 19.66
C PRO A 432 19.39 18.78 19.03
N ARG A 433 18.34 19.21 19.76
CA ARG A 433 16.93 19.07 19.33
C ARG A 433 16.65 19.68 17.96
N ARG A 434 17.38 20.74 17.59
CA ARG A 434 17.28 21.40 16.28
C ARG A 434 17.56 20.44 15.11
N ARG A 435 18.51 19.51 15.23
CA ARG A 435 18.78 18.53 14.17
C ARG A 435 17.62 17.57 13.97
N LEU A 436 17.05 17.07 15.07
CA LEU A 436 15.87 16.21 15.02
C LEU A 436 14.69 16.94 14.36
N LEU A 437 14.47 18.21 14.73
CA LEU A 437 13.43 19.04 14.12
C LEU A 437 13.67 19.25 12.61
N LEU A 438 14.90 19.56 12.19
CA LEU A 438 15.25 19.72 10.78
C LEU A 438 15.03 18.45 9.94
N LEU A 439 15.15 17.27 10.56
CA LEU A 439 14.89 15.99 9.89
C LEU A 439 13.41 15.60 9.91
N ALA A 440 12.69 15.88 11.00
CA ALA A 440 11.30 15.46 11.17
C ALA A 440 10.28 16.41 10.54
N LEU A 441 10.53 17.73 10.57
CA LEU A 441 9.57 18.74 10.10
C LEU A 441 9.20 18.57 8.62
N PRO A 442 10.14 18.36 7.68
CA PRO A 442 9.77 18.13 6.27
C PRO A 442 8.84 16.92 6.11
N GLY A 443 9.10 15.83 6.82
CA GLY A 443 8.27 14.64 6.77
C GLY A 443 6.87 14.82 7.38
N LEU A 444 6.78 15.50 8.52
CA LEU A 444 5.49 15.83 9.14
C LEU A 444 4.66 16.76 8.25
N ALA A 445 5.28 17.77 7.65
CA ALA A 445 4.63 18.68 6.72
C ALA A 445 4.16 17.94 5.47
N HIS A 446 4.98 17.05 4.93
CA HIS A 446 4.64 16.27 3.75
C HIS A 446 3.50 15.28 4.03
N GLU A 447 3.53 14.53 5.15
CA GLU A 447 2.42 13.68 5.55
C GLU A 447 1.12 14.47 5.73
N ALA A 448 1.18 15.66 6.36
CA ALA A 448 0.02 16.52 6.51
C ALA A 448 -0.54 17.02 5.16
N LEU A 449 0.34 17.41 4.22
CA LEU A 449 -0.05 17.91 2.91
C LEU A 449 -0.36 16.80 1.88
N SER A 450 -0.21 15.53 2.25
CA SER A 450 -0.67 14.41 1.41
C SER A 450 -2.20 14.29 1.38
N PHE A 451 -2.90 14.88 2.35
CA PHE A 451 -4.36 14.78 2.55
C PHE A 451 -4.91 13.35 2.62
N ASN A 452 -4.02 12.36 2.82
CA ASN A 452 -4.37 10.95 2.74
C ASN A 452 -4.65 10.38 4.13
N ARG A 453 -5.91 10.40 4.56
CA ARG A 453 -6.34 9.88 5.87
C ARG A 453 -5.88 8.43 6.11
N SER A 454 -5.70 7.65 5.04
CA SER A 454 -5.24 6.27 5.09
C SER A 454 -3.77 6.12 5.53
N THR A 455 -2.91 7.14 5.35
CA THR A 455 -1.54 7.11 5.88
C THR A 455 -1.50 7.46 7.37
N TRP A 456 -2.31 8.45 7.78
CA TRP A 456 -2.24 9.05 9.12
C TRP A 456 -2.67 8.09 10.23
N ALA A 457 -3.80 7.39 10.07
CA ALA A 457 -4.34 6.57 11.16
C ALA A 457 -3.40 5.42 11.56
N PRO A 458 -2.86 4.59 10.63
CA PRO A 458 -1.86 3.59 10.97
C PRO A 458 -0.58 4.18 11.57
N LEU A 459 -0.12 5.33 11.06
CA LEU A 459 1.09 6.00 11.54
C LEU A 459 0.92 6.48 12.98
N LEU A 460 -0.17 7.21 13.27
CA LEU A 460 -0.51 7.70 14.60
C LEU A 460 -0.63 6.54 15.59
N GLY A 461 -1.31 5.45 15.21
CA GLY A 461 -1.40 4.24 16.03
C GLY A 461 -0.02 3.68 16.40
N CYS A 462 0.87 3.54 15.42
CA CYS A 462 2.23 3.04 15.66
C CYS A 462 3.08 4.00 16.52
N VAL A 463 2.98 5.31 16.28
CA VAL A 463 3.67 6.34 17.07
C VAL A 463 3.18 6.34 18.52
N ILE A 464 1.87 6.18 18.74
CA ILE A 464 1.30 6.06 20.09
C ILE A 464 1.85 4.81 20.78
N VAL A 465 1.87 3.64 20.12
CA VAL A 465 2.44 2.41 20.69
C VAL A 465 3.90 2.61 21.11
N VAL A 466 4.71 3.23 20.24
CA VAL A 466 6.10 3.57 20.56
C VAL A 466 6.20 4.55 21.73
N ALA A 467 5.34 5.57 21.76
CA ALA A 467 5.35 6.58 22.80
C ALA A 467 4.90 6.01 24.17
N VAL A 468 3.89 5.12 24.19
CA VAL A 468 3.50 4.36 25.40
C VAL A 468 4.69 3.54 25.88
N ALA A 469 5.32 2.77 24.98
CA ALA A 469 6.45 1.92 25.33
C ALA A 469 7.64 2.73 25.88
N ARG A 470 7.86 3.96 25.38
CA ARG A 470 8.98 4.80 25.77
C ARG A 470 8.74 5.63 27.04
N PHE A 471 7.55 6.18 27.23
CA PHE A 471 7.26 7.18 28.25
C PHE A 471 6.27 6.71 29.33
N GLY A 472 5.65 5.53 29.16
CA GLY A 472 4.53 5.07 29.96
C GLY A 472 3.24 5.86 29.69
N SER A 473 2.10 5.32 30.13
CA SER A 473 0.78 5.92 29.89
C SER A 473 0.64 7.32 30.49
N ARG A 474 1.11 7.54 31.73
CA ARG A 474 1.05 8.85 32.41
C ARG A 474 1.91 9.92 31.72
N GLY A 475 3.08 9.53 31.21
CA GLY A 475 3.97 10.42 30.46
C GLY A 475 3.45 10.74 29.06
N LEU A 476 2.76 9.77 28.44
CA LEU A 476 2.08 9.94 27.16
C LEU A 476 0.96 10.98 27.26
N VAL A 477 0.06 10.87 28.25
CA VAL A 477 -1.09 11.79 28.38
C VAL A 477 -0.64 13.25 28.38
N LYS A 478 0.39 13.61 29.15
CA LYS A 478 0.92 14.98 29.17
C LYS A 478 1.41 15.45 27.79
N ARG A 479 2.05 14.56 27.03
CA ARG A 479 2.59 14.88 25.69
C ARG A 479 1.51 14.92 24.63
N LEU A 480 0.52 14.03 24.72
CA LEU A 480 -0.67 14.06 23.86
C LEU A 480 -1.48 15.32 24.12
N LEU A 481 -1.67 15.74 25.37
CA LEU A 481 -2.32 17.01 25.69
C LEU A 481 -1.56 18.20 25.10
N ALA A 482 -0.23 18.23 25.22
CA ALA A 482 0.58 19.28 24.61
C ALA A 482 0.51 19.27 23.07
N ALA A 483 0.55 18.08 22.45
CA ALA A 483 0.43 17.92 21.00
C ALA A 483 -0.98 18.27 20.51
N ALA A 484 -2.03 17.91 21.27
CA ALA A 484 -3.41 18.26 20.98
C ALA A 484 -3.65 19.76 21.12
N ALA A 485 -3.09 20.41 22.14
CA ALA A 485 -3.16 21.86 22.29
C ALA A 485 -2.45 22.58 21.12
N LEU A 486 -1.25 22.12 20.75
CA LEU A 486 -0.52 22.66 19.59
C LEU A 486 -1.27 22.41 18.28
N GLY A 487 -1.84 21.22 18.12
CA GLY A 487 -2.63 20.83 16.97
C GLY A 487 -3.93 21.63 16.85
N ALA A 488 -4.64 21.83 17.96
CA ALA A 488 -5.84 22.67 18.02
C ALA A 488 -5.53 24.14 17.72
N PHE A 489 -4.39 24.66 18.21
CA PHE A 489 -3.93 26.00 17.88
C PHE A 489 -3.60 26.12 16.38
N ALA A 490 -2.86 25.17 15.81
CA ALA A 490 -2.54 25.15 14.39
C ALA A 490 -3.80 25.00 13.52
N LEU A 491 -4.74 24.14 13.94
CA LEU A 491 -6.02 23.94 13.27
C LEU A 491 -6.88 25.21 13.33
N GLY A 492 -6.91 25.90 14.47
CA GLY A 492 -7.61 27.17 14.64
C GLY A 492 -7.04 28.27 13.73
N LEU A 493 -5.71 28.37 13.62
CA LEU A 493 -5.06 29.27 12.66
C LEU A 493 -5.38 28.90 11.21
N ALA A 494 -5.39 27.59 10.91
CA ALA A 494 -5.71 27.09 9.58
C ALA A 494 -7.17 27.40 9.19
N SER A 495 -8.12 27.16 10.10
CA SER A 495 -9.55 27.45 9.88
C SER A 495 -9.86 28.94 9.82
N ALA A 496 -9.04 29.78 10.44
CA ALA A 496 -9.17 31.24 10.37
C ALA A 496 -8.54 31.83 9.09
N GLY A 497 -8.08 31.00 8.14
CA GLY A 497 -7.46 31.44 6.91
C GLY A 497 -6.03 31.98 7.05
N ALA A 498 -5.45 31.96 8.26
CA ALA A 498 -4.10 32.49 8.51
C ALA A 498 -2.99 31.70 7.81
N LEU A 499 -3.32 30.50 7.30
CA LEU A 499 -2.42 29.62 6.53
C LEU A 499 -2.83 29.50 5.05
N GLY A 500 -3.73 30.37 4.56
CA GLY A 500 -4.26 30.38 3.20
C GLY A 500 -5.17 29.18 2.87
N GLY A 501 -5.60 29.06 1.61
CA GLY A 501 -6.56 28.04 1.16
C GLY A 501 -6.08 26.59 1.36
N THR A 502 -4.77 26.33 1.35
CA THR A 502 -4.21 25.01 1.70
C THR A 502 -4.39 24.69 3.19
N GLY A 503 -4.24 25.68 4.06
CA GLY A 503 -4.51 25.55 5.48
C GLY A 503 -6.00 25.28 5.75
N GLU A 504 -6.88 26.03 5.11
CA GLU A 504 -8.34 25.84 5.21
C GLU A 504 -8.76 24.45 4.75
N ALA A 505 -8.25 23.97 3.60
CA ALA A 505 -8.52 22.61 3.13
C ALA A 505 -7.98 21.54 4.08
N LEU A 506 -6.80 21.76 4.68
CA LEU A 506 -6.25 20.85 5.69
C LEU A 506 -7.13 20.81 6.93
N ALA A 507 -7.62 21.97 7.36
CA ALA A 507 -8.55 22.06 8.47
C ALA A 507 -9.85 21.30 8.18
N GLY A 508 -10.46 21.53 7.01
CA GLY A 508 -11.65 20.78 6.55
C GLY A 508 -11.42 19.27 6.48
N ARG A 509 -10.24 18.84 6.02
CA ARG A 509 -9.88 17.41 5.97
C ARG A 509 -9.75 16.78 7.35
N VAL A 510 -9.26 17.52 8.33
CA VAL A 510 -9.13 17.06 9.72
C VAL A 510 -10.50 17.05 10.41
N THR A 511 -11.31 18.11 10.27
CA THR A 511 -12.63 18.19 10.90
C THR A 511 -13.60 17.15 10.36
N SER A 512 -13.54 16.84 9.06
CA SER A 512 -14.37 15.79 8.43
C SER A 512 -14.16 14.38 8.99
N VAL A 513 -13.01 14.10 9.61
CA VAL A 513 -12.78 12.84 10.35
C VAL A 513 -13.64 12.78 11.61
N PHE A 514 -13.91 13.92 12.23
CA PHE A 514 -14.67 14.02 13.47
C PHE A 514 -16.16 14.30 13.25
N SER A 515 -16.55 14.88 12.11
CA SER A 515 -17.96 15.19 11.78
C SER A 515 -18.76 13.98 11.27
N GLY A 516 -18.09 12.90 10.87
CA GLY A 516 -18.74 11.72 10.28
C GLY A 516 -19.06 11.87 8.79
N GLU A 517 -18.85 13.04 8.19
CA GLU A 517 -18.98 13.26 6.73
C GLU A 517 -18.05 12.33 5.93
N ALA A 518 -16.91 11.97 6.50
CA ALA A 518 -15.99 10.97 5.95
C ALA A 518 -16.65 9.58 5.72
N LEU A 519 -17.73 9.26 6.42
CA LEU A 519 -18.48 8.00 6.26
C LEU A 519 -19.52 8.05 5.14
N GLY A 520 -19.92 9.25 4.70
CA GLY A 520 -20.88 9.47 3.62
C GLY A 520 -20.24 9.68 2.24
N GLU A 521 -18.90 9.74 2.15
CA GLU A 521 -18.19 9.97 0.89
C GLU A 521 -18.42 8.81 -0.12
N ASP A 522 -18.70 9.15 -1.38
CA ASP A 522 -18.81 8.22 -2.51
C ASP A 522 -17.60 7.27 -2.63
N SER A 523 -16.46 7.66 -2.08
CA SER A 523 -15.22 6.86 -2.04
C SER A 523 -15.38 5.52 -1.29
N LEU A 524 -16.21 5.45 -0.25
CA LEU A 524 -16.44 4.21 0.51
C LEU A 524 -17.38 3.26 -0.24
N ALA A 525 -18.43 3.80 -0.87
CA ALA A 525 -19.33 3.02 -1.71
C ALA A 525 -18.59 2.46 -2.93
N ASP A 526 -17.70 3.26 -3.54
CA ASP A 526 -16.87 2.82 -4.66
C ASP A 526 -15.94 1.66 -4.26
N ARG A 527 -15.29 1.77 -3.10
CA ARG A 527 -14.48 0.67 -2.53
C ARG A 527 -15.30 -0.58 -2.24
N GLY A 528 -16.55 -0.42 -1.80
CA GLY A 528 -17.49 -1.53 -1.62
C GLY A 528 -17.75 -2.28 -2.93
N ARG A 529 -18.03 -1.55 -4.02
CA ARG A 529 -18.21 -2.13 -5.36
C ARG A 529 -16.94 -2.83 -5.86
N GLU A 530 -15.80 -2.17 -5.70
CA GLU A 530 -14.49 -2.67 -6.12
C GLU A 530 -14.11 -3.98 -5.41
N ASN A 531 -14.26 -4.02 -4.08
CA ASN A 531 -14.00 -5.22 -3.28
C ASN A 531 -14.98 -6.35 -3.64
N THR A 532 -16.24 -6.02 -3.93
CA THR A 532 -17.25 -7.02 -4.33
C THR A 532 -16.90 -7.64 -5.68
N ALA A 533 -16.52 -6.83 -6.68
CA ALA A 533 -16.10 -7.33 -8.00
C ALA A 533 -14.86 -8.24 -7.89
N ALA A 534 -13.86 -7.81 -7.12
CA ALA A 534 -12.66 -8.60 -6.87
C ALA A 534 -12.95 -9.91 -6.13
N LEU A 535 -13.83 -9.86 -5.13
CA LEU A 535 -14.24 -11.04 -4.38
C LEU A 535 -15.03 -12.02 -5.26
N ASN A 536 -15.96 -11.54 -6.08
CA ASN A 536 -16.70 -12.36 -7.04
C ASN A 536 -15.74 -13.10 -7.99
N THR A 537 -14.76 -12.39 -8.53
CA THR A 537 -13.70 -12.98 -9.36
C THR A 537 -12.90 -14.05 -8.59
N LEU A 538 -12.60 -13.81 -7.31
CA LEU A 538 -11.88 -14.77 -6.46
C LEU A 538 -12.73 -15.96 -6.00
N LEU A 539 -14.06 -15.87 -6.02
CA LEU A 539 -14.92 -17.03 -5.75
C LEU A 539 -14.80 -18.07 -6.88
N GLU A 540 -14.52 -17.62 -8.10
CA GLU A 540 -14.29 -18.48 -9.27
C GLU A 540 -12.85 -19.00 -9.32
N HIS A 541 -11.88 -18.17 -8.88
CA HIS A 541 -10.45 -18.50 -8.90
C HIS A 541 -9.77 -18.41 -7.52
N PRO A 542 -10.25 -19.11 -6.47
CA PRO A 542 -9.80 -18.88 -5.09
C PRO A 542 -8.36 -19.33 -4.86
N VAL A 543 -7.86 -20.32 -5.61
CA VAL A 543 -6.51 -20.87 -5.41
C VAL A 543 -5.48 -20.18 -6.30
N THR A 544 -5.77 -20.05 -7.60
CA THR A 544 -4.83 -19.56 -8.60
C THR A 544 -4.84 -18.05 -8.77
N GLY A 545 -5.94 -17.39 -8.41
CA GLY A 545 -6.23 -16.05 -8.92
C GLY A 545 -6.47 -16.08 -10.43
N VAL A 546 -6.50 -14.89 -11.03
CA VAL A 546 -6.70 -14.67 -12.48
C VAL A 546 -5.40 -14.38 -13.23
N GLY A 547 -4.34 -14.00 -12.50
CA GLY A 547 -3.05 -13.61 -13.07
C GLY A 547 -2.83 -12.10 -13.11
N VAL A 548 -1.57 -11.69 -13.29
CA VAL A 548 -1.20 -10.27 -13.39
C VAL A 548 -1.70 -9.66 -14.71
N GLY A 549 -2.17 -8.42 -14.69
CA GLY A 549 -2.62 -7.70 -15.90
C GLY A 549 -3.94 -8.22 -16.49
N VAL A 550 -4.64 -9.11 -15.79
CA VAL A 550 -5.98 -9.59 -16.17
C VAL A 550 -7.02 -8.74 -15.43
N PRO A 551 -8.01 -8.13 -16.12
CA PRO A 551 -9.09 -7.41 -15.48
C PRO A 551 -9.89 -8.28 -14.50
N TYR A 552 -10.29 -7.71 -13.36
CA TYR A 552 -11.03 -8.43 -12.30
C TYR A 552 -12.51 -7.99 -12.21
N GLY A 553 -13.04 -7.38 -13.28
CA GLY A 553 -14.42 -6.90 -13.35
C GLY A 553 -14.68 -5.58 -12.61
N GLY A 554 -13.65 -4.92 -12.08
CA GLY A 554 -13.75 -3.52 -11.65
C GLY A 554 -13.75 -2.59 -12.87
N GLU A 555 -14.50 -1.50 -12.83
CA GLU A 555 -14.71 -0.61 -13.98
C GLU A 555 -14.51 0.88 -13.60
N ILE A 556 -14.13 1.69 -14.59
CA ILE A 556 -14.04 3.14 -14.51
C ILE A 556 -14.97 3.72 -15.57
N ILE A 557 -16.00 4.40 -15.12
CA ILE A 557 -16.95 5.09 -15.99
C ILE A 557 -16.48 6.53 -16.13
N SER A 558 -16.08 6.93 -17.34
CA SER A 558 -15.65 8.29 -17.65
C SER A 558 -16.45 8.85 -18.84
N TYR A 559 -16.46 10.18 -18.96
CA TYR A 559 -17.14 10.85 -20.06
C TYR A 559 -16.14 11.41 -21.06
N ASP A 560 -16.18 10.88 -22.28
CA ASP A 560 -15.41 11.40 -23.40
C ASP A 560 -16.19 12.55 -24.04
N ALA A 561 -15.87 13.77 -23.60
CA ALA A 561 -16.51 14.99 -24.07
C ALA A 561 -16.25 15.28 -25.55
N VAL A 562 -15.19 14.72 -26.14
CA VAL A 562 -14.85 14.90 -27.56
C VAL A 562 -15.77 14.08 -28.45
N HIS A 563 -16.10 12.85 -28.03
CA HIS A 563 -16.97 11.94 -28.78
C HIS A 563 -18.40 11.86 -28.23
N ASP A 564 -18.76 12.74 -27.29
CA ASP A 564 -20.05 12.82 -26.59
C ASP A 564 -20.55 11.45 -26.09
N ARG A 565 -19.65 10.61 -25.57
CA ARG A 565 -19.95 9.23 -25.16
C ARG A 565 -19.40 8.89 -23.79
N THR A 566 -20.11 8.02 -23.07
CA THR A 566 -19.58 7.35 -21.88
C THR A 566 -18.58 6.29 -22.34
N VAL A 567 -17.38 6.34 -21.80
CA VAL A 567 -16.34 5.33 -21.99
C VAL A 567 -16.25 4.54 -20.69
N VAL A 568 -16.26 3.21 -20.82
CA VAL A 568 -15.98 2.36 -19.68
C VAL A 568 -14.74 1.55 -19.95
N ASP A 569 -13.76 1.77 -19.07
CA ASP A 569 -12.50 1.08 -19.09
C ASP A 569 -12.43 0.11 -17.91
N ALA A 570 -11.74 -1.01 -18.12
CA ALA A 570 -11.38 -1.90 -17.03
C ALA A 570 -10.56 -1.14 -15.99
N ARG A 571 -10.93 -1.26 -14.72
CA ARG A 571 -10.18 -0.65 -13.61
C ARG A 571 -8.89 -1.45 -13.39
N PRO A 572 -7.69 -0.86 -13.56
CA PRO A 572 -6.44 -1.59 -13.40
C PRO A 572 -5.92 -1.65 -11.95
N TRP A 573 -6.62 -1.02 -10.98
CA TRP A 573 -6.20 -0.90 -9.59
C TRP A 573 -7.33 -1.22 -8.59
N ILE A 574 -6.92 -1.71 -7.43
CA ILE A 574 -7.78 -1.94 -6.27
C ILE A 574 -7.12 -1.31 -5.03
N HIS A 575 -7.92 -0.73 -4.14
CA HIS A 575 -7.50 -0.10 -2.89
C HIS A 575 -6.97 -1.11 -1.88
N ASN A 576 -7.49 -2.34 -1.91
CA ASN A 576 -7.01 -3.42 -1.07
C ASN A 576 -5.91 -4.22 -1.79
N GLN A 577 -4.65 -3.92 -1.48
CA GLN A 577 -3.51 -4.56 -2.13
C GLN A 577 -3.40 -6.05 -1.79
N TYR A 578 -3.91 -6.52 -0.65
CA TYR A 578 -3.94 -7.96 -0.37
C TYR A 578 -4.90 -8.68 -1.30
N LEU A 579 -6.04 -8.05 -1.60
CA LEU A 579 -7.00 -8.56 -2.55
C LEU A 579 -6.41 -8.54 -3.97
N ARG A 580 -5.65 -7.49 -4.32
CA ARG A 580 -4.86 -7.45 -5.56
C ARG A 580 -3.84 -8.58 -5.66
N MET A 581 -3.07 -8.80 -4.59
CA MET A 581 -2.09 -9.87 -4.51
C MET A 581 -2.75 -11.23 -4.69
N TRP A 582 -3.95 -11.42 -4.11
CA TRP A 582 -4.71 -12.65 -4.28
C TRP A 582 -5.21 -12.80 -5.73
N LEU A 583 -5.77 -11.75 -6.33
CA LEU A 583 -6.18 -11.77 -7.74
C LEU A 583 -5.02 -12.12 -8.67
N TRP A 584 -3.84 -11.53 -8.45
CA TRP A 584 -2.70 -11.70 -9.34
C TRP A 584 -1.95 -13.02 -9.16
N PHE A 585 -1.85 -13.50 -7.92
CA PHE A 585 -0.93 -14.58 -7.56
C PHE A 585 -1.61 -15.75 -6.84
N GLY A 586 -2.92 -15.68 -6.64
CA GLY A 586 -3.66 -16.69 -5.90
C GLY A 586 -3.27 -16.75 -4.41
N ALA A 587 -3.59 -17.89 -3.79
CA ALA A 587 -3.21 -18.19 -2.42
C ALA A 587 -1.67 -18.19 -2.23
N ALA A 588 -0.91 -18.49 -3.29
CA ALA A 588 0.54 -18.49 -3.25
C ALA A 588 1.12 -17.07 -3.01
N GLY A 589 0.49 -16.03 -3.58
CA GLY A 589 0.82 -14.63 -3.29
C GLY A 589 0.69 -14.28 -1.82
N LEU A 590 -0.47 -14.61 -1.26
CA LEU A 590 -0.75 -14.38 0.15
C LEU A 590 0.22 -15.13 1.07
N LEU A 591 0.57 -16.38 0.72
CA LEU A 591 1.57 -17.16 1.46
C LEU A 591 2.97 -16.56 1.37
N ALA A 592 3.39 -16.05 0.21
CA ALA A 592 4.72 -15.45 0.04
C ALA A 592 4.87 -14.16 0.85
N VAL A 593 3.87 -13.27 0.77
CA VAL A 593 3.80 -12.04 1.58
C VAL A 593 3.67 -12.39 3.07
N GLY A 594 2.80 -13.35 3.40
CA GLY A 594 2.61 -13.83 4.77
C GLY A 594 3.88 -14.43 5.38
N LEU A 595 4.66 -15.19 4.61
CA LEU A 595 5.96 -15.72 5.04
C LEU A 595 6.94 -14.59 5.35
N LEU A 596 6.98 -13.54 4.53
CA LEU A 596 7.80 -12.36 4.77
C LEU A 596 7.36 -11.64 6.07
N MET A 597 6.06 -11.44 6.26
CA MET A 597 5.50 -10.84 7.48
C MET A 597 5.79 -11.66 8.73
N VAL A 598 5.62 -12.99 8.67
CA VAL A 598 5.97 -13.90 9.77
C VAL A 598 7.45 -13.78 10.13
N ARG A 599 8.33 -13.60 9.14
CA ARG A 599 9.77 -13.40 9.39
C ARG A 599 10.08 -12.06 10.05
N VAL A 600 9.40 -10.99 9.64
CA VAL A 600 9.48 -9.69 10.30
C VAL A 600 9.02 -9.81 11.76
N ALA A 601 7.84 -10.39 12.00
CA ALA A 601 7.28 -10.59 13.34
C ALA A 601 8.20 -11.45 14.22
N ALA A 602 8.70 -12.57 13.69
CA ALA A 602 9.64 -13.43 14.41
C ALA A 602 10.94 -12.69 14.77
N ALA A 603 11.50 -11.89 13.84
CA ALA A 603 12.70 -11.09 14.11
C ALA A 603 12.47 -10.09 15.25
N VAL A 604 11.33 -9.39 15.23
CA VAL A 604 10.93 -8.45 16.28
C VAL A 604 10.79 -9.15 17.63
N VAL A 605 10.00 -10.23 17.70
CA VAL A 605 9.75 -10.95 18.95
C VAL A 605 11.03 -11.58 19.51
N HIS A 606 11.89 -12.16 18.67
CA HIS A 606 13.15 -12.76 19.13
C HIS A 606 14.16 -11.73 19.58
N SER A 607 14.25 -10.59 18.89
CA SER A 607 15.09 -9.47 19.32
C SER A 607 14.63 -8.97 20.69
N TRP A 608 13.32 -8.77 20.86
CA TRP A 608 12.71 -8.39 22.12
C TRP A 608 13.02 -9.39 23.26
N ARG A 609 12.74 -10.69 23.04
CA ARG A 609 12.95 -11.75 24.05
C ARG A 609 14.42 -11.90 24.46
N ARG A 610 15.36 -11.71 23.53
CA ARG A 610 16.80 -11.82 23.82
C ARG A 610 17.39 -10.55 24.44
N GLY A 611 16.69 -9.41 24.39
CA GLY A 611 17.24 -8.14 24.83
C GLY A 611 18.47 -7.72 24.01
N ALA A 612 18.46 -7.99 22.70
CA ALA A 612 19.59 -7.65 21.83
C ALA A 612 19.83 -6.12 21.81
N PRO A 613 21.09 -5.65 21.64
CA PRO A 613 21.39 -4.21 21.59
C PRO A 613 20.58 -3.44 20.54
N GLY A 614 20.29 -4.06 19.39
CA GLY A 614 19.48 -3.48 18.32
C GLY A 614 17.96 -3.54 18.53
N THR A 615 17.46 -4.05 19.67
CA THR A 615 16.02 -4.34 19.88
C THR A 615 15.12 -3.16 19.55
N VAL A 616 15.44 -1.95 20.04
CA VAL A 616 14.59 -0.77 19.83
C VAL A 616 14.47 -0.42 18.35
N VAL A 617 15.57 -0.51 17.60
CA VAL A 617 15.59 -0.27 16.14
C VAL A 617 14.80 -1.35 15.41
N VAL A 618 15.00 -2.62 15.76
CA VAL A 618 14.27 -3.76 15.16
C VAL A 618 12.76 -3.61 15.38
N VAL A 619 12.32 -3.25 16.60
CA VAL A 619 10.90 -3.03 16.90
C VAL A 619 10.36 -1.83 16.12
N ALA A 620 11.08 -0.71 16.09
CA ALA A 620 10.65 0.48 15.36
C ALA A 620 10.49 0.22 13.86
N LEU A 621 11.46 -0.45 13.23
CA LEU A 621 11.38 -0.83 11.81
C LEU A 621 10.30 -1.88 11.57
N GLY A 622 10.10 -2.83 12.49
CA GLY A 622 9.01 -3.79 12.44
C GLY A 622 7.63 -3.13 12.51
N LEU A 623 7.45 -2.14 13.38
CA LEU A 623 6.25 -1.30 13.43
C LEU A 623 6.09 -0.45 12.17
N GLY A 624 7.20 0.04 11.59
CA GLY A 624 7.21 0.68 10.27
C GLY A 624 6.67 -0.22 9.17
N MET A 625 7.13 -1.48 9.11
CA MET A 625 6.57 -2.48 8.18
C MET A 625 5.09 -2.78 8.45
N ALA A 626 4.68 -2.86 9.72
CA ALA A 626 3.29 -3.05 10.09
C ALA A 626 2.42 -1.85 9.68
N CYS A 627 2.95 -0.63 9.78
CA CYS A 627 2.29 0.58 9.33
C CYS A 627 2.04 0.55 7.81
N LEU A 628 3.07 0.24 7.01
CA LEU A 628 2.94 0.05 5.56
C LEU A 628 1.94 -1.07 5.20
N ALA A 629 1.99 -2.18 5.95
CA ALA A 629 1.06 -3.29 5.78
C ALA A 629 -0.40 -2.87 6.06
N LEU A 630 -0.66 -2.03 7.06
CA LEU A 630 -2.00 -1.51 7.34
C LEU A 630 -2.46 -0.50 6.29
N GLN A 631 -1.57 0.37 5.82
CA GLN A 631 -1.85 1.32 4.73
C GLN A 631 -2.27 0.59 3.44
N SER A 632 -1.73 -0.61 3.19
CA SER A 632 -2.05 -1.45 2.02
C SER A 632 -3.48 -1.98 1.93
N VAL A 633 -4.27 -1.83 3.00
CA VAL A 633 -5.71 -2.13 2.98
C VAL A 633 -6.52 -1.01 2.32
N PHE A 634 -6.01 0.23 2.33
CA PHE A 634 -6.80 1.43 2.05
C PHE A 634 -6.27 2.28 0.91
N GLN A 635 -5.17 1.89 0.27
CA GLN A 635 -4.47 2.68 -0.75
C GLN A 635 -4.34 1.92 -2.06
N THR A 636 -4.63 2.59 -3.18
CA THR A 636 -4.47 2.06 -4.54
C THR A 636 -3.02 2.04 -5.02
N THR A 637 -2.15 2.83 -4.39
CA THR A 637 -0.81 3.14 -4.92
C THR A 637 0.32 2.29 -4.34
N LEU A 638 0.08 1.39 -3.39
CA LEU A 638 1.19 0.70 -2.69
C LEU A 638 1.90 -0.40 -3.50
N ILE A 639 1.41 -0.74 -4.70
CA ILE A 639 2.19 -1.48 -5.72
C ILE A 639 2.67 -0.49 -6.79
N ASP A 640 3.40 0.52 -6.34
CA ASP A 640 4.17 1.42 -7.19
C ASP A 640 5.66 1.31 -6.85
N ARG A 641 6.51 1.78 -7.77
CA ARG A 641 7.97 1.72 -7.58
C ARG A 641 8.42 2.43 -6.28
N PRO A 642 7.85 3.59 -5.91
CA PRO A 642 8.14 4.26 -4.64
C PRO A 642 7.89 3.43 -3.38
N SER A 643 6.69 2.90 -3.23
CA SER A 643 6.29 2.11 -2.06
C SER A 643 7.08 0.81 -1.99
N LEU A 644 7.32 0.15 -3.13
CA LEU A 644 8.12 -1.07 -3.19
C LEU A 644 9.61 -0.80 -2.86
N THR A 645 10.14 0.36 -3.23
CA THR A 645 11.48 0.79 -2.81
C THR A 645 11.53 1.06 -1.30
N ALA A 646 10.49 1.69 -0.74
CA ALA A 646 10.37 1.90 0.69
C ALA A 646 10.36 0.57 1.48
N VAL A 647 9.56 -0.40 1.01
CA VAL A 647 9.54 -1.76 1.56
C VAL A 647 10.92 -2.42 1.48
N ALA A 648 11.60 -2.36 0.33
CA ALA A 648 12.94 -2.92 0.14
C ALA A 648 13.95 -2.33 1.14
N LEU A 649 13.89 -1.01 1.33
CA LEU A 649 14.79 -0.26 2.21
C LEU A 649 14.57 -0.59 3.68
N VAL A 650 13.31 -0.61 4.13
CA VAL A 650 12.96 -0.95 5.51
C VAL A 650 13.32 -2.40 5.82
N LEU A 651 13.10 -3.34 4.88
CA LEU A 651 13.55 -4.72 5.02
C LEU A 651 15.07 -4.83 5.12
N ALA A 652 15.83 -4.06 4.34
CA ALA A 652 17.29 -4.03 4.40
C ALA A 652 17.78 -3.47 5.74
N MET A 653 17.21 -2.36 6.22
CA MET A 653 17.51 -1.80 7.54
C MET A 653 17.18 -2.80 8.66
N LEU A 654 16.02 -3.47 8.58
CA LEU A 654 15.60 -4.47 9.57
C LEU A 654 16.55 -5.68 9.59
N ALA A 655 16.97 -6.16 8.41
CA ALA A 655 17.93 -7.26 8.30
C ALA A 655 19.27 -6.92 8.96
N LEU A 656 19.76 -5.69 8.75
CA LEU A 656 21.00 -5.21 9.34
C LEU A 656 20.85 -4.99 10.86
N ALA A 657 19.71 -4.48 11.31
CA ALA A 657 19.38 -4.24 12.72
C ALA A 657 19.36 -5.51 13.56
N VAL A 658 18.87 -6.62 13.01
CA VAL A 658 18.88 -7.95 13.65
C VAL A 658 20.31 -8.39 14.01
N SER A 659 21.29 -8.05 13.18
CA SER A 659 22.70 -8.42 13.37
C SER A 659 23.55 -7.32 14.01
N TRP A 660 22.98 -6.15 14.29
CA TRP A 660 23.75 -4.99 14.73
C TRP A 660 24.28 -5.17 16.15
N ARG A 661 25.54 -4.75 16.35
CA ARG A 661 26.22 -4.72 17.64
C ARG A 661 26.89 -3.35 17.81
N PRO A 662 26.82 -2.75 19.01
CA PRO A 662 27.60 -1.56 19.30
C PRO A 662 29.10 -1.90 19.26
N PRO A 663 29.96 -0.98 18.80
CA PRO A 663 31.40 -1.05 19.01
C PRO A 663 31.73 -1.14 20.52
N ALA A 664 32.73 -1.95 20.89
CA ALA A 664 33.06 -2.25 22.29
C ALA A 664 33.46 -0.99 23.10
N ASP A 665 34.23 -0.12 22.46
CA ASP A 665 34.67 1.19 22.96
C ASP A 665 33.51 2.10 23.39
N ARG A 666 32.35 2.02 22.72
CA ARG A 666 31.20 2.88 23.06
C ARG A 666 30.41 2.42 24.27
N LEU A 667 30.52 1.16 24.65
CA LEU A 667 29.84 0.63 25.82
C LEU A 667 30.48 1.14 27.10
N GLU A 668 31.80 1.30 27.09
CA GLU A 668 32.59 1.84 28.20
C GLU A 668 32.28 3.33 28.44
N ASP A 669 32.10 4.12 27.38
CA ASP A 669 31.83 5.56 27.47
C ASP A 669 30.43 5.93 28.00
N LEU A 670 29.45 5.01 27.96
CA LEU A 670 28.05 5.33 28.25
C LEU A 670 27.69 5.31 29.75
N GLY A 671 28.60 4.86 30.62
CA GLY A 671 28.44 4.81 32.08
C GLY A 671 27.24 3.99 32.57
N GLU A 672 27.13 3.78 33.89
CA GLU A 672 25.91 3.19 34.44
C GLU A 672 24.71 4.14 34.24
N PRO A 673 23.56 3.65 33.74
CA PRO A 673 22.37 4.49 33.62
C PRO A 673 21.91 4.96 35.01
N PRO A 674 21.46 6.22 35.16
CA PRO A 674 21.00 6.74 36.45
C PRO A 674 19.87 5.87 37.03
N LEU A 675 19.91 5.62 38.34
CA LEU A 675 19.02 4.69 39.06
C LEU A 675 17.52 4.90 38.81
N SER A 676 17.10 6.12 38.45
CA SER A 676 15.70 6.45 38.09
C SER A 676 15.21 5.77 36.80
N ALA A 677 16.11 5.37 35.90
CA ALA A 677 15.77 4.65 34.67
C ALA A 677 15.61 3.12 34.86
N ARG A 678 16.11 2.55 35.97
CA ARG A 678 16.02 1.10 36.25
C ARG A 678 14.60 0.63 36.58
N ARG A 679 13.71 1.51 37.08
CA ARG A 679 12.38 1.11 37.59
C ARG A 679 11.26 1.04 36.54
N ILE A 680 11.43 1.55 35.33
CA ILE A 680 10.31 1.78 34.39
C ILE A 680 10.27 0.79 33.22
N MET A 681 11.30 -0.05 33.02
CA MET A 681 11.40 -0.90 31.83
C MET A 681 11.82 -2.36 32.08
N THR A 682 11.89 -2.78 33.36
CA THR A 682 12.15 -4.17 33.76
C THR A 682 10.89 -4.96 34.11
N THR A 683 9.71 -4.33 34.08
CA THR A 683 8.40 -4.98 34.21
C THR A 683 7.69 -5.09 32.88
#